data_AF-U4L3E2-F1
#
_entry.id   AF-U4L3E2-F1
#
_cell.length_a   1.000
_cell.length_b   1.000
_cell.length_c   1.000
_cell.angle_alpha   90.00
_cell.angle_beta   90.00
_cell.angle_gamma   90.00
#
_symmetry.space_group_name_H-M   'P 1'
#
loop_
_entity.id
_entity.type
_entity.pdbx_description
1 polymer ?
#
loop_
_entity_poly.entity_id
_entity_poly.type
_entity_poly.pdbx_seq_one_letter_code
_entity_poly.pdbx_strand_id
1 'polypeptide(L)'
;MIPSKIYYRTFPRTDQPDYDTEVTPEFMKEHFTDFFGGWLQRDDNAGIFTFDEILLKFYGNPTDFKLQIYAVSDASHIENPEKEWFNNHLRFLAIVTPSRKQPFDDWTLFIVGSKYLKEPDGFLQVASWDNNTGINEFRFYEKVNVQPAVGEATKDNYGWTYNGRSSDAFNPSTEYLGPFNGHVNGSVIMKEIRKPWYHWKSGLTADFDACLSTEERKWFSAENAPYLTESSIFSRVTEGSTLEPIIDTGLSKWYGQRVKNAFQIKNKPHTNPVPIKRWMAHILLTTTINIATSTEDPNDHGNTWFIPDNHFLNAELLDRAQMNLVPETPPRSTLTFSQENYDKARAELQMKLMQEYYPEETPSIPGYYTFKTNFGTLGGGKQTGMHSHIDFVAVKDGEGFPFAVLQPSIEDAQATVNLTMVVTYPKKIALLSEHVLNSLLFLDFWNPVYSWRRGVLMDYVPETTTYDETTKTYDFEDVFLRNIRNSSFAKDSSSPEAQLINLIDNYDLVRMQARIKKYLVDVQKRLKTPEGVLDYMKLAECRRRIYRPLPLDEFGYTLPYALNYQVTGLIEMGEDATIQNVPVRGSTWMDNWIKTLWGYDPILIPVSTSASRSTATEATAMNLAPQCPAAQTKGRRANVGSKAAGCPFARTRGVASSTFSGSVQSFICTNPTWDDQISKLFSAPYWLEEPERSKVGQSWIRAMKHWGVDLDLEKYDDVKQKATSIYRHMISRSMPLTDDPNHYFPDDAIETYRLWVNQGCRKSLHDITVPGDVIPVPEESKVALRIRKDLRNLTPQELQTYRAQLDDVLGTGRLHSKWQELGLLHAEWCLHYQEATFPWHRAYLRYVEELIDCPIPYWNGFAVDTSDPESPYAGLPKEFLEETYIHPDGTTRPNPMKYALSLNGQSKAGGEFTTRYKVLEDGPSSPDWVGKINLFKKYHEQVKAAMEKPTFSVPMSYNSPFGLPWANLPAFTDDQADDLYPLRELNFDGAFEQPHDNYHGWVGPDMADNAYTGFDPVFLSMHANLDRLFEVYIRAHPEQTYTANFPLRPFTTLGSTIDYSESREFMYATIGDMTKSTQALGYMYAPPAAADFLDLRTMRQQIQKTACPMGYKAQPGSPEVKTPYVLFTDVKCTKESYQIDVFTPKAASLSPDPVENPYFIGRLTLLAMGPEEVVNGKQCAKDRCGAPQQRTVRILEANCVRDALENAGEKELIQVVTDLQTGEVVAESQWRQWPGFVGKLMWGTKRM
;
A
#
# COMPACT_ATOMS: atom_id res chain seq x y z
N MET A 1 -26.12 -37.08 -9.12
CA MET A 1 -25.66 -35.82 -8.52
C MET A 1 -24.19 -35.99 -8.22
N ILE A 2 -23.38 -34.96 -8.43
CA ILE A 2 -21.98 -34.94 -7.96
C ILE A 2 -22.07 -34.65 -6.44
N PRO A 3 -21.31 -35.34 -5.57
CA PRO A 3 -21.34 -35.03 -4.14
C PRO A 3 -20.87 -33.60 -3.90
N SER A 4 -21.61 -32.88 -3.07
CA SER A 4 -21.37 -31.46 -2.79
C SER A 4 -20.03 -31.27 -2.08
N LYS A 5 -19.15 -30.44 -2.65
CA LYS A 5 -17.77 -30.27 -2.18
C LYS A 5 -17.67 -29.39 -0.94
N ILE A 6 -16.67 -29.69 -0.11
CA ILE A 6 -16.31 -28.95 1.09
C ILE A 6 -14.87 -28.44 0.90
N TYR A 7 -14.60 -27.24 1.42
CA TYR A 7 -13.36 -26.51 1.24
C TYR A 7 -12.82 -26.00 2.58
N TYR A 8 -11.58 -25.55 2.61
CA TYR A 8 -11.01 -24.73 3.67
C TYR A 8 -10.43 -23.45 3.07
N ARG A 9 -10.61 -22.33 3.77
CA ARG A 9 -10.13 -21.02 3.31
C ARG A 9 -8.74 -20.74 3.86
N THR A 10 -7.87 -20.18 3.03
CA THR A 10 -6.56 -19.66 3.42
C THR A 10 -6.56 -18.13 3.36
N PHE A 11 -6.01 -17.49 4.39
CA PHE A 11 -5.98 -16.04 4.56
C PHE A 11 -4.54 -15.51 4.38
N PRO A 12 -4.08 -15.22 3.15
CA PRO A 12 -2.71 -14.74 2.92
C PRO A 12 -2.51 -13.32 3.46
N ARG A 13 -1.38 -13.03 4.11
CA ARG A 13 -1.02 -11.68 4.64
C ARG A 13 -0.37 -10.81 3.55
N THR A 14 -1.07 -10.68 2.43
CA THR A 14 -0.68 -9.93 1.21
C THR A 14 -1.91 -9.21 0.65
N ASP A 15 -1.73 -8.30 -0.30
CA ASP A 15 -2.82 -7.52 -0.92
C ASP A 15 -3.74 -8.33 -1.87
N GLN A 16 -3.56 -9.65 -1.91
CA GLN A 16 -4.29 -10.61 -2.75
C GLN A 16 -5.61 -11.07 -2.09
N PRO A 17 -6.58 -11.59 -2.85
CA PRO A 17 -7.77 -12.24 -2.29
C PRO A 17 -7.45 -13.45 -1.40
N ASP A 18 -8.42 -13.82 -0.57
CA ASP A 18 -8.40 -15.12 0.11
C ASP A 18 -8.83 -16.23 -0.88
N TYR A 19 -8.40 -17.47 -0.64
CA TYR A 19 -8.62 -18.59 -1.58
C TYR A 19 -9.01 -19.89 -0.88
N ASP A 20 -9.79 -20.70 -1.59
CA ASP A 20 -10.47 -21.89 -1.06
C ASP A 20 -9.90 -23.17 -1.68
N THR A 21 -9.54 -24.14 -0.84
CA THR A 21 -8.97 -25.43 -1.25
C THR A 21 -9.89 -26.58 -0.82
N GLU A 22 -10.18 -27.53 -1.70
CA GLU A 22 -11.02 -28.70 -1.38
C GLU A 22 -10.42 -29.54 -0.24
N VAL A 23 -11.23 -29.94 0.75
CA VAL A 23 -10.74 -30.67 1.94
C VAL A 23 -10.35 -32.11 1.62
N THR A 24 -9.19 -32.54 2.12
CA THR A 24 -8.81 -33.97 2.03
C THR A 24 -9.52 -34.79 3.11
N PRO A 25 -9.62 -36.13 2.97
CA PRO A 25 -10.15 -37.02 4.02
C PRO A 25 -9.39 -36.90 5.36
N GLU A 26 -8.09 -36.62 5.30
CA GLU A 26 -7.25 -36.37 6.47
C GLU A 26 -7.63 -35.05 7.14
N PHE A 27 -7.80 -33.98 6.35
CA PHE A 27 -8.23 -32.68 6.87
C PHE A 27 -9.62 -32.76 7.50
N MET A 28 -10.59 -33.45 6.89
CA MET A 28 -11.91 -33.67 7.50
C MET A 28 -11.80 -34.42 8.84
N LYS A 29 -10.95 -35.44 8.91
CA LYS A 29 -10.76 -36.23 10.14
C LYS A 29 -10.17 -35.43 11.31
N GLU A 30 -9.39 -34.38 11.04
CA GLU A 30 -8.80 -33.50 12.07
C GLU A 30 -9.67 -32.25 12.36
N HIS A 31 -10.26 -31.65 11.33
CA HIS A 31 -10.91 -30.35 11.41
C HIS A 31 -12.44 -30.39 11.49
N PHE A 32 -13.10 -31.49 11.09
CA PHE A 32 -14.57 -31.61 11.06
C PHE A 32 -15.09 -32.55 12.17
N THR A 33 -14.55 -32.39 13.38
CA THR A 33 -14.83 -33.26 14.55
C THR A 33 -15.97 -32.77 15.44
N ASP A 34 -16.44 -31.54 15.24
CA ASP A 34 -17.59 -30.95 15.95
C ASP A 34 -18.93 -31.41 15.34
N PHE A 35 -20.05 -30.93 15.90
CA PHE A 35 -21.38 -31.32 15.42
C PHE A 35 -21.66 -30.88 13.97
N PHE A 36 -21.32 -29.66 13.57
CA PHE A 36 -21.61 -29.15 12.23
C PHE A 36 -20.67 -29.75 11.18
N GLY A 37 -19.36 -29.80 11.47
CA GLY A 37 -18.39 -30.51 10.64
C GLY A 37 -18.78 -31.98 10.45
N GLY A 38 -19.22 -32.63 11.51
CA GLY A 38 -19.75 -33.99 11.49
C GLY A 38 -21.14 -34.15 10.89
N TRP A 39 -21.89 -33.06 10.62
CA TRP A 39 -23.22 -33.04 10.01
C TRP A 39 -23.14 -32.84 8.49
N LEU A 40 -22.25 -31.97 8.01
CA LEU A 40 -21.94 -31.78 6.59
C LEU A 40 -21.52 -33.09 5.90
N GLN A 41 -20.82 -33.98 6.62
CA GLN A 41 -20.37 -35.30 6.17
C GLN A 41 -21.50 -36.37 6.03
N ARG A 42 -22.78 -36.00 6.17
CA ARG A 42 -23.93 -36.94 6.14
C ARG A 42 -24.98 -36.50 5.14
N ASP A 43 -25.73 -37.45 4.60
CA ASP A 43 -27.05 -37.26 3.98
C ASP A 43 -27.16 -36.09 2.97
N ASP A 44 -26.08 -35.86 2.20
CA ASP A 44 -25.87 -34.73 1.26
C ASP A 44 -26.11 -33.33 1.88
N ASN A 45 -25.93 -33.18 3.20
CA ASN A 45 -26.07 -31.91 3.91
C ASN A 45 -25.05 -30.85 3.45
N ALA A 46 -23.91 -31.27 2.88
CA ALA A 46 -22.96 -30.37 2.23
C ALA A 46 -23.53 -29.64 1.00
N GLY A 47 -24.65 -30.12 0.43
CA GLY A 47 -25.38 -29.47 -0.67
C GLY A 47 -26.45 -28.46 -0.21
N ILE A 48 -26.56 -28.21 1.10
CA ILE A 48 -27.49 -27.24 1.67
C ILE A 48 -26.81 -25.88 1.74
N PHE A 49 -27.34 -24.89 1.03
CA PHE A 49 -26.70 -23.57 0.88
C PHE A 49 -27.55 -22.40 1.37
N THR A 50 -28.81 -22.64 1.74
CA THR A 50 -29.72 -21.60 2.23
C THR A 50 -29.99 -21.72 3.73
N PHE A 51 -30.30 -20.58 4.38
CA PHE A 51 -30.64 -20.55 5.80
C PHE A 51 -31.94 -21.31 6.10
N ASP A 52 -32.91 -21.22 5.18
CA ASP A 52 -34.20 -21.91 5.26
C ASP A 52 -34.06 -23.44 5.34
N GLU A 53 -33.27 -24.03 4.44
CA GLU A 53 -33.03 -25.47 4.40
C GLU A 53 -32.35 -26.00 5.68
N ILE A 54 -31.38 -25.27 6.22
CA ILE A 54 -30.74 -25.63 7.50
C ILE A 54 -31.77 -25.58 8.63
N LEU A 55 -32.54 -24.49 8.74
CA LEU A 55 -33.49 -24.35 9.84
C LEU A 55 -34.64 -25.35 9.76
N LEU A 56 -35.10 -25.71 8.57
CA LEU A 56 -36.12 -26.75 8.40
C LEU A 56 -35.67 -28.13 8.91
N LYS A 57 -34.37 -28.46 8.81
CA LYS A 57 -33.81 -29.72 9.35
C LYS A 57 -33.91 -29.79 10.89
N PHE A 58 -33.82 -28.65 11.58
CA PHE A 58 -33.93 -28.58 13.05
C PHE A 58 -35.36 -28.29 13.55
N TYR A 59 -36.06 -27.35 12.91
CA TYR A 59 -37.44 -26.95 13.25
C TYR A 59 -38.43 -28.12 13.15
N GLY A 60 -38.26 -29.01 12.17
CA GLY A 60 -39.10 -30.21 12.03
C GLY A 60 -38.92 -31.26 13.13
N ASN A 61 -37.88 -31.16 13.97
CA ASN A 61 -37.47 -32.19 14.92
C ASN A 61 -37.36 -31.70 16.38
N PRO A 62 -38.42 -31.09 16.96
CA PRO A 62 -38.39 -30.45 18.28
C PRO A 62 -38.29 -31.45 19.46
N THR A 63 -38.40 -32.75 19.22
CA THR A 63 -38.10 -33.79 20.23
C THR A 63 -36.60 -33.91 20.51
N ASP A 64 -35.78 -33.57 19.52
CA ASP A 64 -34.36 -33.91 19.47
C ASP A 64 -33.50 -32.63 19.58
N PHE A 65 -34.00 -31.51 19.04
CA PHE A 65 -33.33 -30.21 19.06
C PHE A 65 -34.19 -29.13 19.73
N LYS A 66 -33.51 -28.15 20.33
CA LYS A 66 -34.06 -26.86 20.76
C LYS A 66 -33.53 -25.80 19.79
N LEU A 67 -34.44 -25.05 19.19
CA LEU A 67 -34.15 -23.95 18.26
C LEU A 67 -34.59 -22.62 18.90
N GLN A 68 -33.69 -21.65 18.98
CA GLN A 68 -33.97 -20.28 19.41
C GLN A 68 -33.47 -19.33 18.32
N ILE A 69 -34.36 -18.52 17.74
CA ILE A 69 -33.99 -17.58 16.66
C ILE A 69 -34.10 -16.16 17.16
N TYR A 70 -33.11 -15.34 16.86
CA TYR A 70 -33.04 -13.91 17.13
C TYR A 70 -32.98 -13.16 15.80
N ALA A 71 -33.56 -11.95 15.75
CA ALA A 71 -33.48 -11.07 14.59
C ALA A 71 -32.79 -9.76 15.00
N VAL A 72 -31.90 -9.26 14.14
CA VAL A 72 -31.18 -7.99 14.31
C VAL A 72 -31.23 -7.23 12.99
N SER A 73 -31.49 -5.92 13.06
CA SER A 73 -31.67 -5.04 11.91
C SER A 73 -31.01 -3.70 12.23
N ASP A 74 -29.99 -3.34 11.46
CA ASP A 74 -29.30 -2.05 11.62
C ASP A 74 -30.27 -0.88 11.39
N ALA A 75 -31.21 -1.05 10.46
CA ALA A 75 -32.25 -0.07 10.19
C ALA A 75 -33.56 -0.33 10.97
N SER A 76 -33.53 -1.02 12.13
CA SER A 76 -34.70 -1.41 12.97
C SER A 76 -35.70 -0.29 13.29
N HIS A 77 -35.30 0.96 13.05
CA HIS A 77 -35.90 2.19 13.51
C HIS A 77 -36.09 3.22 12.38
N ILE A 78 -36.10 2.74 11.13
CA ILE A 78 -36.18 3.55 9.92
C ILE A 78 -37.38 3.11 9.08
N GLU A 79 -38.47 3.86 9.19
CA GLU A 79 -39.69 3.74 8.39
C GLU A 79 -39.46 4.21 6.95
N ASN A 80 -38.73 3.41 6.16
CA ASN A 80 -38.41 3.72 4.77
C ASN A 80 -38.37 2.49 3.81
N PRO A 81 -39.07 1.36 4.07
CA PRO A 81 -38.74 0.09 3.41
C PRO A 81 -39.16 -0.04 1.93
N GLU A 82 -40.10 0.79 1.46
CA GLU A 82 -40.65 0.72 0.10
C GLU A 82 -39.78 1.48 -0.93
N LYS A 83 -38.45 1.50 -0.75
CA LYS A 83 -37.48 2.13 -1.66
C LYS A 83 -36.41 1.13 -2.06
N GLU A 84 -36.22 0.94 -3.37
CA GLU A 84 -35.35 -0.10 -3.94
C GLU A 84 -33.88 -0.01 -3.48
N TRP A 85 -33.38 1.19 -3.18
CA TRP A 85 -32.02 1.41 -2.65
C TRP A 85 -31.88 1.20 -1.13
N PHE A 86 -32.98 1.08 -0.39
CA PHE A 86 -32.95 0.97 1.07
C PHE A 86 -32.71 -0.48 1.49
N ASN A 87 -31.55 -0.72 2.08
CA ASN A 87 -31.24 -1.96 2.77
C ASN A 87 -31.47 -1.78 4.27
N ASN A 88 -32.21 -2.69 4.88
CA ASN A 88 -32.40 -2.76 6.32
C ASN A 88 -31.28 -3.51 7.06
N HIS A 89 -30.42 -4.23 6.32
CA HIS A 89 -29.35 -5.09 6.85
C HIS A 89 -29.88 -6.09 7.89
N LEU A 90 -31.10 -6.59 7.66
CA LEU A 90 -31.69 -7.62 8.50
C LEU A 90 -30.87 -8.92 8.44
N ARG A 91 -30.57 -9.44 9.62
CA ARG A 91 -29.88 -10.71 9.88
C ARG A 91 -30.65 -11.53 10.91
N PHE A 92 -30.56 -12.85 10.78
CA PHE A 92 -31.10 -13.81 11.74
C PHE A 92 -29.98 -14.63 12.36
N LEU A 93 -30.00 -14.77 13.69
CA LEU A 93 -29.15 -15.71 14.43
C LEU A 93 -30.02 -16.82 14.98
N ALA A 94 -29.81 -18.06 14.52
CA ALA A 94 -30.41 -19.26 15.09
C ALA A 94 -29.40 -19.99 15.98
N ILE A 95 -29.77 -20.20 17.24
CA ILE A 95 -29.05 -21.05 18.18
C ILE A 95 -29.72 -22.42 18.24
N VAL A 96 -28.93 -23.48 18.04
CA VAL A 96 -29.40 -24.87 18.08
C VAL A 96 -28.64 -25.65 19.15
N THR A 97 -29.38 -26.35 20.02
CA THR A 97 -28.84 -27.30 21.02
C THR A 97 -29.64 -28.61 20.99
N PRO A 98 -29.16 -29.70 21.63
CA PRO A 98 -30.03 -30.84 21.95
C PRO A 98 -31.22 -30.40 22.81
N SER A 99 -32.41 -30.97 22.57
CA SER A 99 -33.70 -30.54 23.17
C SER A 99 -33.74 -30.46 24.70
N ARG A 100 -32.82 -31.13 25.40
CA ARG A 100 -32.72 -31.19 26.87
C ARG A 100 -31.40 -30.61 27.42
N LYS A 101 -30.67 -29.82 26.62
CA LYS A 101 -29.41 -29.16 26.99
C LYS A 101 -29.54 -27.65 26.85
N GLN A 102 -28.94 -26.88 27.76
CA GLN A 102 -28.76 -25.44 27.53
C GLN A 102 -27.54 -25.20 26.62
N PRO A 103 -27.42 -24.00 26.03
CA PRO A 103 -26.24 -23.63 25.26
C PRO A 103 -24.93 -23.94 26.01
N PHE A 104 -23.97 -24.50 25.28
CA PHE A 104 -22.65 -24.90 25.76
C PHE A 104 -22.60 -26.03 26.80
N ASP A 105 -23.70 -26.70 27.15
CA ASP A 105 -23.67 -27.91 28.02
C ASP A 105 -23.24 -29.17 27.25
N ASP A 106 -23.25 -29.08 25.93
CA ASP A 106 -22.97 -30.11 24.94
C ASP A 106 -22.38 -29.39 23.71
N TRP A 107 -22.58 -29.90 22.50
CA TRP A 107 -22.45 -29.07 21.29
C TRP A 107 -23.51 -27.94 21.25
N THR A 108 -23.21 -26.86 20.52
CA THR A 108 -24.15 -25.77 20.26
C THR A 108 -23.81 -25.09 18.94
N LEU A 109 -24.80 -24.87 18.07
CA LEU A 109 -24.61 -24.13 16.82
C LEU A 109 -25.10 -22.70 16.95
N PHE A 110 -24.38 -21.77 16.33
CA PHE A 110 -24.78 -20.39 16.06
C PHE A 110 -24.79 -20.22 14.54
N ILE A 111 -25.97 -20.26 13.93
CA ILE A 111 -26.18 -20.14 12.48
C ILE A 111 -26.62 -18.70 12.22
N VAL A 112 -25.85 -17.93 11.45
CA VAL A 112 -26.17 -16.54 11.11
C VAL A 112 -26.48 -16.44 9.62
N GLY A 113 -27.65 -15.88 9.28
CA GLY A 113 -28.10 -15.75 7.89
C GLY A 113 -28.61 -14.35 7.56
N SER A 114 -28.53 -14.00 6.28
CA SER A 114 -29.15 -12.80 5.72
C SER A 114 -30.68 -12.87 5.70
N LYS A 115 -31.33 -11.74 5.41
CA LYS A 115 -32.76 -11.65 5.10
C LYS A 115 -33.21 -12.50 3.90
N TYR A 116 -32.29 -12.87 3.01
CA TYR A 116 -32.54 -13.67 1.82
C TYR A 116 -32.53 -15.17 2.16
N LEU A 117 -33.51 -15.61 2.96
CA LEU A 117 -33.53 -16.93 3.62
C LEU A 117 -33.32 -18.12 2.68
N LYS A 118 -33.78 -17.99 1.43
CA LYS A 118 -33.86 -19.03 0.41
C LYS A 118 -32.97 -18.78 -0.81
N GLU A 119 -32.20 -17.69 -0.82
CA GLU A 119 -31.30 -17.38 -1.94
C GLU A 119 -29.91 -17.96 -1.66
N PRO A 120 -29.35 -18.81 -2.53
CA PRO A 120 -28.00 -19.36 -2.35
C PRO A 120 -26.89 -18.30 -2.29
N ASP A 121 -27.06 -17.12 -2.89
CA ASP A 121 -26.13 -15.99 -2.76
C ASP A 121 -26.13 -15.37 -1.35
N GLY A 122 -27.24 -15.49 -0.60
CA GLY A 122 -27.41 -14.85 0.71
C GLY A 122 -26.29 -15.17 1.69
N PHE A 123 -25.84 -14.18 2.48
CA PHE A 123 -24.85 -14.38 3.54
C PHE A 123 -25.30 -15.47 4.51
N LEU A 124 -24.41 -16.43 4.81
CA LEU A 124 -24.68 -17.58 5.66
C LEU A 124 -23.39 -18.13 6.29
N GLN A 125 -23.29 -18.07 7.62
CA GLN A 125 -22.17 -18.57 8.42
C GLN A 125 -22.67 -19.45 9.58
N VAL A 126 -21.82 -20.36 10.07
CA VAL A 126 -22.08 -21.20 11.23
C VAL A 126 -20.85 -21.26 12.15
N ALA A 127 -21.00 -20.80 13.39
CA ALA A 127 -20.04 -21.07 14.46
C ALA A 127 -20.53 -22.27 15.29
N SER A 128 -19.76 -23.34 15.30
CA SER A 128 -20.06 -24.61 15.96
C SER A 128 -19.20 -24.79 17.20
N TRP A 129 -19.81 -24.86 18.38
CA TRP A 129 -19.16 -25.16 19.65
C TRP A 129 -19.21 -26.66 19.93
N ASP A 130 -18.10 -27.22 20.42
CA ASP A 130 -18.08 -28.57 21.01
C ASP A 130 -17.45 -28.62 22.42
N ASN A 131 -18.12 -29.37 23.30
CA ASN A 131 -17.68 -29.72 24.65
C ASN A 131 -17.27 -31.21 24.76
N ASN A 132 -17.69 -32.08 23.83
CA ASN A 132 -17.55 -33.54 23.93
C ASN A 132 -16.11 -34.02 23.72
N THR A 133 -15.33 -33.31 22.91
CA THR A 133 -13.86 -33.46 22.83
C THR A 133 -13.12 -33.01 24.09
N GLY A 134 -13.78 -32.28 24.99
CA GLY A 134 -13.17 -31.63 26.16
C GLY A 134 -12.35 -30.38 25.83
N ILE A 135 -12.22 -30.02 24.55
CA ILE A 135 -11.36 -28.92 24.09
C ILE A 135 -12.05 -27.55 24.24
N ASN A 136 -13.39 -27.51 24.32
CA ASN A 136 -14.19 -26.29 24.57
C ASN A 136 -13.81 -25.13 23.64
N GLU A 137 -13.97 -25.35 22.33
CA GLU A 137 -13.61 -24.41 21.27
C GLU A 137 -14.74 -24.23 20.25
N PHE A 138 -14.71 -23.10 19.52
CA PHE A 138 -15.58 -22.87 18.35
C PHE A 138 -14.86 -23.28 17.07
N ARG A 139 -15.62 -23.72 16.06
CA ARG A 139 -15.18 -23.95 14.68
C ARG A 139 -16.08 -23.14 13.74
N PHE A 140 -15.46 -22.38 12.84
CA PHE A 140 -16.14 -21.39 12.01
C PHE A 140 -16.28 -21.91 10.58
N TYR A 141 -17.50 -21.85 10.07
CA TYR A 141 -17.88 -22.33 8.74
C TYR A 141 -18.65 -21.24 7.98
N GLU A 142 -18.49 -21.18 6.67
CA GLU A 142 -19.12 -20.18 5.81
C GLU A 142 -19.54 -20.78 4.47
N LYS A 143 -20.73 -20.41 3.99
CA LYS A 143 -21.19 -20.74 2.64
C LYS A 143 -20.73 -19.64 1.69
N VAL A 144 -19.93 -20.01 0.68
CA VAL A 144 -19.37 -19.08 -0.31
C VAL A 144 -19.67 -19.57 -1.73
N ASN A 145 -19.64 -18.67 -2.71
CA ASN A 145 -19.53 -19.03 -4.12
C ASN A 145 -18.04 -19.30 -4.38
N VAL A 146 -17.68 -20.58 -4.58
CA VAL A 146 -16.28 -21.03 -4.58
C VAL A 146 -15.69 -20.86 -5.97
N GLN A 147 -14.47 -20.30 -6.05
CA GLN A 147 -13.76 -20.09 -7.31
C GLN A 147 -13.77 -21.37 -8.17
N PRO A 148 -14.23 -21.33 -9.43
CA PRO A 148 -14.34 -22.53 -10.26
C PRO A 148 -12.96 -23.10 -10.59
N ALA A 149 -12.88 -24.43 -10.72
CA ALA A 149 -11.68 -25.07 -11.21
C ALA A 149 -11.37 -24.62 -12.65
N VAL A 150 -10.09 -24.45 -12.98
CA VAL A 150 -9.65 -23.95 -14.28
C VAL A 150 -10.21 -24.81 -15.41
N GLY A 151 -11.10 -24.21 -16.22
CA GLY A 151 -11.77 -24.86 -17.35
C GLY A 151 -13.25 -25.21 -17.15
N GLU A 152 -13.82 -25.05 -15.95
CA GLU A 152 -15.26 -25.20 -15.74
C GLU A 152 -16.03 -23.90 -16.05
N ALA A 153 -17.26 -24.03 -16.56
CA ALA A 153 -18.05 -22.89 -17.02
C ALA A 153 -18.69 -22.12 -15.85
N THR A 154 -18.80 -20.80 -15.98
CA THR A 154 -19.40 -19.91 -14.97
C THR A 154 -20.85 -20.29 -14.66
N LYS A 155 -21.02 -20.98 -13.53
CA LYS A 155 -22.26 -21.21 -12.81
C LYS A 155 -21.97 -21.08 -11.32
N ASP A 156 -23.03 -20.81 -10.56
CA ASP A 156 -22.96 -20.50 -9.15
C ASP A 156 -22.54 -21.77 -8.38
N ASN A 157 -21.26 -21.80 -7.97
CA ASN A 157 -20.56 -22.99 -7.49
C ASN A 157 -20.45 -22.93 -5.97
N TYR A 158 -21.59 -23.05 -5.29
CA TYR A 158 -21.63 -22.92 -3.84
C TYR A 158 -20.93 -24.08 -3.12
N GLY A 159 -20.29 -23.75 -2.01
CA GLY A 159 -19.62 -24.72 -1.15
C GLY A 159 -19.45 -24.21 0.28
N TRP A 160 -19.27 -25.16 1.19
CA TRP A 160 -18.94 -24.86 2.59
C TRP A 160 -17.43 -24.76 2.77
N THR A 161 -16.98 -23.63 3.29
CA THR A 161 -15.60 -23.40 3.72
C THR A 161 -15.47 -23.60 5.23
N TYR A 162 -14.41 -24.28 5.66
CA TYR A 162 -13.89 -24.22 7.03
C TYR A 162 -12.91 -23.05 7.13
N ASN A 163 -13.21 -22.11 8.02
CA ASN A 163 -12.48 -20.86 8.19
C ASN A 163 -11.61 -20.84 9.47
N GLY A 164 -11.44 -22.00 10.13
CA GLY A 164 -10.60 -22.16 11.32
C GLY A 164 -11.36 -22.41 12.62
N ARG A 165 -10.63 -22.47 13.73
CA ARG A 165 -11.15 -22.63 15.11
C ARG A 165 -10.76 -21.46 16.00
N SER A 166 -11.43 -21.33 17.16
CA SER A 166 -11.25 -20.20 18.08
C SER A 166 -9.81 -19.98 18.59
N SER A 167 -8.96 -21.00 18.61
CA SER A 167 -7.55 -20.85 18.97
C SER A 167 -6.68 -20.26 17.84
N ASP A 168 -7.11 -20.33 16.59
CA ASP A 168 -6.37 -19.80 15.43
C ASP A 168 -6.48 -18.26 15.33
N ALA A 169 -7.40 -17.64 16.09
CA ALA A 169 -7.48 -16.19 16.31
C ALA A 169 -6.19 -15.59 16.93
N PHE A 170 -5.33 -16.44 17.52
CA PHE A 170 -4.05 -16.08 18.13
C PHE A 170 -2.83 -16.58 17.35
N ASN A 171 -3.03 -17.20 16.18
CA ASN A 171 -1.96 -17.63 15.31
C ASN A 171 -1.57 -16.46 14.36
N PRO A 172 -0.29 -16.05 14.29
CA PRO A 172 0.14 -14.95 13.42
C PRO A 172 -0.24 -15.08 11.94
N SER A 173 -0.48 -16.29 11.41
CA SER A 173 -0.94 -16.45 10.02
C SER A 173 -2.43 -16.16 9.80
N THR A 174 -3.25 -16.07 10.85
CA THR A 174 -4.72 -15.97 10.76
C THR A 174 -5.36 -14.96 11.72
N GLU A 175 -4.62 -14.40 12.68
CA GLU A 175 -5.15 -13.37 13.57
C GLU A 175 -5.66 -12.14 12.79
N TYR A 176 -6.84 -11.65 13.18
CA TYR A 176 -7.51 -10.48 12.57
C TYR A 176 -7.89 -10.64 11.07
N LEU A 177 -7.93 -11.88 10.56
CA LEU A 177 -8.31 -12.22 9.19
C LEU A 177 -9.47 -13.22 9.15
N GLY A 178 -10.21 -13.25 8.04
CA GLY A 178 -11.38 -14.12 7.90
C GLY A 178 -12.37 -13.89 9.05
N PRO A 179 -12.91 -14.94 9.70
CA PRO A 179 -13.82 -14.78 10.83
C PRO A 179 -13.17 -14.10 12.05
N PHE A 180 -11.83 -14.04 12.11
CA PHE A 180 -11.10 -13.47 13.24
C PHE A 180 -10.97 -11.94 13.20
N ASN A 181 -11.54 -11.25 12.20
CA ASN A 181 -11.78 -9.81 12.28
C ASN A 181 -12.93 -9.48 13.26
N GLY A 182 -14.04 -10.23 13.20
CA GLY A 182 -15.16 -10.15 14.15
C GLY A 182 -14.91 -10.96 15.42
N HIS A 183 -14.27 -12.12 15.30
CA HIS A 183 -13.92 -13.03 16.39
C HIS A 183 -12.44 -12.90 16.79
N VAL A 184 -11.96 -11.67 17.01
CA VAL A 184 -10.55 -11.32 17.32
C VAL A 184 -9.94 -12.13 18.46
N ASN A 185 -10.76 -12.57 19.41
CA ASN A 185 -10.34 -13.38 20.55
C ASN A 185 -10.92 -14.80 20.54
N GLY A 186 -11.41 -15.25 19.38
CA GLY A 186 -11.94 -16.60 19.14
C GLY A 186 -13.34 -16.86 19.70
N SER A 187 -13.99 -15.92 20.38
CA SER A 187 -15.32 -16.13 20.96
C SER A 187 -16.44 -15.61 20.06
N VAL A 188 -17.64 -16.18 20.20
CA VAL A 188 -18.87 -15.51 19.73
C VAL A 188 -19.04 -14.16 20.42
N ILE A 189 -19.47 -13.17 19.64
CA ILE A 189 -19.74 -11.80 20.07
C ILE A 189 -21.22 -11.43 19.81
N MET A 190 -21.69 -10.37 20.46
CA MET A 190 -23.03 -9.80 20.27
C MET A 190 -22.90 -8.28 20.28
N LYS A 191 -23.27 -7.61 19.18
CA LYS A 191 -23.38 -6.14 19.18
C LYS A 191 -24.54 -5.72 20.09
N GLU A 192 -24.34 -4.64 20.84
CA GLU A 192 -25.25 -4.19 21.90
C GLU A 192 -25.52 -5.26 22.97
N ILE A 193 -24.46 -5.87 23.53
CA ILE A 193 -24.61 -7.00 24.46
C ILE A 193 -25.44 -6.68 25.72
N ARG A 194 -25.54 -5.40 26.11
CA ARG A 194 -26.36 -4.93 27.24
C ARG A 194 -27.59 -4.16 26.73
N LYS A 195 -28.63 -4.10 27.55
CA LYS A 195 -29.81 -3.23 27.35
C LYS A 195 -29.41 -1.83 26.82
N PRO A 196 -30.19 -1.21 25.90
CA PRO A 196 -31.53 -1.59 25.47
C PRO A 196 -31.64 -2.65 24.35
N TRP A 197 -30.54 -3.18 23.80
CA TRP A 197 -30.54 -4.10 22.65
C TRP A 197 -31.33 -3.56 21.44
N TYR A 198 -31.11 -2.29 21.10
CA TYR A 198 -32.00 -1.50 20.27
C TYR A 198 -32.15 -1.98 18.81
N HIS A 199 -31.06 -2.50 18.23
CA HIS A 199 -31.05 -3.06 16.88
C HIS A 199 -31.53 -4.51 16.84
N TRP A 200 -31.84 -5.13 17.98
CA TRP A 200 -32.43 -6.46 18.08
C TRP A 200 -33.96 -6.40 18.19
N LYS A 201 -34.65 -7.46 17.77
CA LYS A 201 -36.07 -7.61 18.11
C LYS A 201 -36.20 -7.89 19.61
N SER A 202 -36.89 -7.01 20.32
CA SER A 202 -37.09 -7.07 21.77
C SER A 202 -38.43 -6.44 22.15
N GLY A 203 -38.90 -6.65 23.38
CA GLY A 203 -40.05 -5.94 23.93
C GLY A 203 -39.86 -4.43 24.13
N LEU A 204 -38.66 -3.89 23.86
CA LEU A 204 -38.33 -2.46 23.94
C LEU A 204 -38.30 -1.78 22.55
N THR A 205 -38.26 -2.55 21.46
CA THR A 205 -38.08 -2.04 20.10
C THR A 205 -39.45 -1.77 19.46
N ALA A 206 -39.99 -0.56 19.67
CA ALA A 206 -41.40 -0.22 19.51
C ALA A 206 -42.09 -0.64 18.19
N ASP A 207 -41.39 -0.59 17.05
CA ASP A 207 -41.83 -1.22 15.80
C ASP A 207 -40.63 -1.72 14.98
N PHE A 208 -39.96 -2.77 15.48
CA PHE A 208 -38.88 -3.46 14.74
C PHE A 208 -39.30 -3.88 13.32
N ASP A 209 -40.58 -4.19 13.13
CA ASP A 209 -41.10 -4.71 11.88
C ASP A 209 -41.39 -3.60 10.85
N ALA A 210 -41.37 -2.32 11.26
CA ALA A 210 -41.49 -1.14 10.38
C ALA A 210 -40.41 -1.06 9.30
N CYS A 211 -39.21 -1.59 9.56
CA CYS A 211 -38.10 -1.61 8.59
C CYS A 211 -38.25 -2.66 7.47
N LEU A 212 -39.37 -3.38 7.43
CA LEU A 212 -39.67 -4.46 6.48
C LEU A 212 -40.68 -3.99 5.42
N SER A 213 -40.37 -4.25 4.15
CA SER A 213 -41.25 -3.93 3.01
C SER A 213 -42.47 -4.85 2.94
N THR A 214 -43.46 -4.44 2.16
CA THR A 214 -44.66 -5.24 1.88
C THR A 214 -44.31 -6.62 1.28
N GLU A 215 -43.21 -6.72 0.53
CA GLU A 215 -42.70 -7.99 0.00
C GLU A 215 -41.91 -8.81 1.04
N GLU A 216 -41.00 -8.19 1.80
CA GLU A 216 -40.27 -8.87 2.87
C GLU A 216 -41.24 -9.46 3.92
N ARG A 217 -42.30 -8.70 4.27
CA ARG A 217 -43.37 -9.17 5.18
C ARG A 217 -44.12 -10.40 4.64
N LYS A 218 -44.17 -10.59 3.32
CA LYS A 218 -44.74 -11.78 2.66
C LYS A 218 -43.73 -12.94 2.64
N TRP A 219 -42.45 -12.68 2.41
CA TRP A 219 -41.38 -13.69 2.51
C TRP A 219 -41.23 -14.23 3.94
N PHE A 220 -41.48 -13.41 4.95
CA PHE A 220 -41.48 -13.79 6.37
C PHE A 220 -42.84 -14.26 6.90
N SER A 221 -43.79 -14.64 6.04
CA SER A 221 -45.09 -15.18 6.45
C SER A 221 -44.96 -16.59 7.06
N ALA A 222 -45.99 -17.07 7.78
CA ALA A 222 -46.02 -18.44 8.31
C ALA A 222 -46.03 -19.52 7.20
N GLU A 223 -46.45 -19.18 5.99
CA GLU A 223 -46.41 -20.05 4.81
C GLU A 223 -44.98 -20.19 4.26
N ASN A 224 -44.19 -19.12 4.30
CA ASN A 224 -42.86 -19.07 3.71
C ASN A 224 -41.72 -19.36 4.71
N ALA A 225 -41.83 -18.89 5.95
CA ALA A 225 -40.81 -19.04 7.00
C ALA A 225 -41.46 -19.48 8.34
N PRO A 226 -42.01 -20.71 8.42
CA PRO A 226 -42.79 -21.18 9.58
C PRO A 226 -41.99 -21.26 10.90
N TYR A 227 -40.66 -21.24 10.83
CA TYR A 227 -39.76 -21.18 11.99
C TYR A 227 -39.57 -19.75 12.54
N LEU A 228 -39.87 -18.69 11.76
CA LEU A 228 -39.87 -17.30 12.22
C LEU A 228 -41.26 -16.83 12.66
N THR A 229 -42.31 -17.28 11.98
CA THR A 229 -43.65 -16.67 12.01
C THR A 229 -44.73 -17.74 12.17
N GLU A 230 -45.72 -17.47 13.03
CA GLU A 230 -46.90 -18.34 13.24
C GLU A 230 -48.21 -17.55 13.15
N SER A 231 -48.32 -16.44 13.89
CA SER A 231 -49.57 -15.66 14.02
C SER A 231 -49.40 -14.20 13.62
N SER A 232 -48.32 -13.56 14.05
CA SER A 232 -47.81 -12.28 13.55
C SER A 232 -46.40 -12.47 13.01
N ILE A 233 -45.92 -11.55 12.18
CA ILE A 233 -44.55 -11.59 11.68
C ILE A 233 -43.54 -11.67 12.83
N PHE A 234 -42.56 -12.55 12.67
CA PHE A 234 -41.53 -12.84 13.67
C PHE A 234 -42.08 -13.30 15.05
N SER A 235 -43.28 -13.87 15.13
CA SER A 235 -43.88 -14.35 16.40
C SER A 235 -43.17 -15.56 17.04
N ARG A 236 -42.20 -16.19 16.36
CA ARG A 236 -41.30 -17.19 16.94
C ARG A 236 -39.90 -16.65 17.25
N VAL A 237 -39.60 -15.41 16.86
CA VAL A 237 -38.30 -14.78 17.16
C VAL A 237 -38.26 -14.45 18.66
N THR A 238 -37.18 -14.90 19.29
CA THR A 238 -36.87 -14.72 20.71
C THR A 238 -36.32 -13.32 20.94
N GLU A 239 -36.68 -12.70 22.06
CA GLU A 239 -36.14 -11.38 22.43
C GLU A 239 -34.62 -11.42 22.63
N GLY A 240 -33.92 -10.41 22.08
CA GLY A 240 -32.47 -10.22 22.25
C GLY A 240 -32.01 -10.14 23.71
N SER A 241 -32.91 -9.79 24.64
CA SER A 241 -32.71 -9.82 26.09
C SER A 241 -32.26 -11.19 26.64
N THR A 242 -32.62 -12.29 25.96
CA THR A 242 -32.23 -13.65 26.36
C THR A 242 -30.92 -14.13 25.72
N LEU A 243 -30.37 -13.37 24.77
CA LEU A 243 -29.09 -13.68 24.12
C LEU A 243 -27.89 -13.28 24.99
N GLU A 244 -27.98 -12.13 25.67
CA GLU A 244 -26.97 -11.62 26.62
C GLU A 244 -26.40 -12.72 27.55
N PRO A 245 -27.21 -13.45 28.37
CA PRO A 245 -26.70 -14.49 29.28
C PRO A 245 -26.14 -15.73 28.56
N ILE A 246 -26.55 -16.00 27.32
CA ILE A 246 -25.99 -17.10 26.52
C ILE A 246 -24.57 -16.73 26.09
N ILE A 247 -24.36 -15.53 25.56
CA ILE A 247 -23.05 -15.02 25.13
C ILE A 247 -22.11 -14.89 26.33
N ASP A 248 -22.60 -14.38 27.48
CA ASP A 248 -21.88 -14.37 28.77
C ASP A 248 -21.39 -15.77 29.19
N THR A 249 -22.22 -16.81 28.98
CA THR A 249 -21.88 -18.21 29.28
C THR A 249 -20.83 -18.78 28.33
N GLY A 250 -20.95 -18.51 27.03
CA GLY A 250 -19.99 -18.96 26.00
C GLY A 250 -18.61 -18.36 26.22
N LEU A 251 -18.55 -17.04 26.43
CA LEU A 251 -17.32 -16.31 26.77
C LEU A 251 -16.66 -16.87 28.04
N SER A 252 -17.45 -17.09 29.09
CA SER A 252 -16.94 -17.66 30.36
C SER A 252 -16.33 -19.05 30.17
N LYS A 253 -16.97 -19.93 29.38
CA LYS A 253 -16.47 -21.28 29.08
C LYS A 253 -15.21 -21.24 28.20
N TRP A 254 -15.20 -20.43 27.14
CA TRP A 254 -14.04 -20.25 26.26
C TRP A 254 -12.83 -19.67 26.99
N TYR A 255 -12.97 -18.52 27.65
CA TYR A 255 -11.88 -17.88 28.39
C TYR A 255 -11.39 -18.73 29.57
N GLY A 256 -12.29 -19.46 30.23
CA GLY A 256 -11.95 -20.44 31.26
C GLY A 256 -11.13 -21.61 30.73
N GLN A 257 -11.27 -21.99 29.45
CA GLN A 257 -10.42 -22.98 28.81
C GLN A 257 -9.11 -22.39 28.26
N ARG A 258 -9.17 -21.23 27.60
CA ARG A 258 -8.00 -20.52 27.05
C ARG A 258 -6.92 -20.29 28.11
N VAL A 259 -7.31 -19.96 29.35
CA VAL A 259 -6.40 -19.81 30.50
C VAL A 259 -5.77 -21.12 30.93
N LYS A 260 -6.52 -22.24 30.96
CA LYS A 260 -5.93 -23.56 31.25
C LYS A 260 -4.90 -23.92 30.19
N ASN A 261 -5.25 -23.76 28.91
CA ASN A 261 -4.37 -24.10 27.79
C ASN A 261 -3.06 -23.28 27.81
N ALA A 262 -3.13 -22.00 28.19
CA ALA A 262 -1.95 -21.12 28.27
C ALA A 262 -1.12 -21.30 29.55
N PHE A 263 -1.77 -21.42 30.72
CA PHE A 263 -1.11 -21.33 32.03
C PHE A 263 -1.07 -22.64 32.83
N GLN A 264 -1.58 -23.77 32.31
CA GLN A 264 -1.65 -25.03 33.07
C GLN A 264 -1.23 -26.28 32.29
N ILE A 265 -0.37 -27.10 32.91
CA ILE A 265 -0.07 -28.48 32.47
C ILE A 265 -0.60 -29.44 33.53
N LYS A 266 -1.54 -30.32 33.19
CA LYS A 266 -2.11 -31.34 34.10
C LYS A 266 -2.55 -30.75 35.45
N ASN A 267 -3.26 -29.62 35.40
CA ASN A 267 -3.75 -28.85 36.57
C ASN A 267 -2.65 -28.31 37.51
N LYS A 268 -1.42 -28.15 37.01
CA LYS A 268 -0.32 -27.40 37.66
C LYS A 268 0.05 -26.18 36.82
N PRO A 269 0.65 -25.12 37.39
CA PRO A 269 1.17 -23.99 36.63
C PRO A 269 2.12 -24.45 35.50
N HIS A 270 1.96 -23.85 34.33
CA HIS A 270 2.88 -24.01 33.20
C HIS A 270 4.17 -23.22 33.50
N THR A 271 5.35 -23.81 33.29
CA THR A 271 6.61 -23.15 33.67
C THR A 271 6.88 -21.88 32.87
N ASN A 272 6.75 -21.93 31.53
CA ASN A 272 7.00 -20.79 30.63
C ASN A 272 5.80 -20.53 29.70
N PRO A 273 4.68 -19.97 30.20
CA PRO A 273 3.45 -19.76 29.42
C PRO A 273 3.65 -18.71 28.31
N VAL A 274 3.01 -18.93 27.15
CA VAL A 274 3.08 -18.06 25.96
C VAL A 274 1.76 -18.09 25.17
N PRO A 275 1.44 -17.07 24.35
CA PRO A 275 2.12 -15.77 24.24
C PRO A 275 1.62 -14.77 25.30
N ILE A 276 2.53 -14.11 26.02
CA ILE A 276 2.16 -13.20 27.12
C ILE A 276 1.63 -11.86 26.62
N LYS A 277 2.17 -11.32 25.52
CA LYS A 277 1.69 -10.04 24.95
C LYS A 277 0.21 -10.05 24.58
N ARG A 278 -0.32 -11.15 24.04
CA ARG A 278 -1.76 -11.28 23.72
C ARG A 278 -2.65 -11.48 24.96
N TRP A 279 -2.09 -11.78 26.13
CA TRP A 279 -2.81 -11.66 27.39
C TRP A 279 -2.82 -10.21 27.90
N MET A 280 -1.67 -9.54 27.89
CA MET A 280 -1.56 -8.14 28.32
C MET A 280 -2.33 -7.16 27.43
N ALA A 281 -2.53 -7.49 26.15
CA ALA A 281 -3.34 -6.72 25.21
C ALA A 281 -4.76 -6.43 25.75
N HIS A 282 -5.37 -7.36 26.50
CA HIS A 282 -6.70 -7.18 27.09
C HIS A 282 -6.77 -6.10 28.19
N ILE A 283 -5.63 -5.68 28.73
CA ILE A 283 -5.50 -4.65 29.77
C ILE A 283 -4.96 -3.35 29.15
N LEU A 284 -3.98 -3.48 28.25
CA LEU A 284 -3.18 -2.37 27.72
C LEU A 284 -3.72 -1.77 26.42
N LEU A 285 -4.50 -2.53 25.66
CA LEU A 285 -5.08 -2.13 24.38
C LEU A 285 -6.62 -2.14 24.48
N THR A 286 -7.27 -2.11 23.32
CA THR A 286 -8.68 -2.46 23.13
C THR A 286 -8.68 -3.46 21.99
N THR A 287 -8.89 -4.75 22.28
CA THR A 287 -8.78 -5.81 21.26
C THR A 287 -10.09 -5.96 20.49
N THR A 288 -11.21 -5.77 21.17
CA THR A 288 -12.56 -5.63 20.59
C THR A 288 -13.33 -4.52 21.29
N ILE A 289 -14.39 -4.02 20.65
CA ILE A 289 -15.34 -3.08 21.26
C ILE A 289 -16.72 -3.73 21.38
N ASN A 290 -17.63 -3.04 22.05
CA ASN A 290 -19.06 -3.21 21.87
C ASN A 290 -19.72 -1.84 21.68
N ILE A 291 -21.02 -1.79 21.42
CA ILE A 291 -21.76 -0.55 21.18
C ILE A 291 -22.84 -0.39 22.25
N ALA A 292 -23.13 0.84 22.66
CA ALA A 292 -24.21 1.19 23.58
C ALA A 292 -24.90 2.49 23.17
N THR A 293 -26.18 2.63 23.54
CA THR A 293 -27.02 3.81 23.32
C THR A 293 -27.63 4.26 24.64
N SER A 294 -28.06 5.52 24.74
CA SER A 294 -28.75 6.03 25.91
C SER A 294 -30.11 5.37 26.17
N THR A 295 -30.45 5.22 27.45
CA THR A 295 -31.81 4.85 27.88
C THR A 295 -32.53 6.07 28.46
N GLU A 296 -33.81 6.22 28.13
CA GLU A 296 -34.68 7.27 28.66
C GLU A 296 -34.83 7.18 30.19
N ASP A 297 -35.02 8.31 30.88
CA ASP A 297 -35.40 8.33 32.29
C ASP A 297 -36.91 8.04 32.44
N PRO A 298 -37.33 6.91 33.08
CA PRO A 298 -38.74 6.56 33.25
C PRO A 298 -39.50 7.50 34.21
N ASN A 299 -38.84 8.51 34.78
CA ASN A 299 -39.46 9.57 35.58
C ASN A 299 -39.65 10.88 34.79
N ASP A 300 -39.00 11.04 33.64
CA ASP A 300 -38.95 12.28 32.85
C ASP A 300 -38.82 12.00 31.33
N HIS A 301 -39.73 11.15 30.84
CA HIS A 301 -39.83 10.69 29.45
C HIS A 301 -39.72 11.84 28.43
N GLY A 302 -38.95 11.62 27.35
CA GLY A 302 -38.67 12.56 26.28
C GLY A 302 -37.72 13.71 26.65
N ASN A 303 -37.50 14.01 27.93
CA ASN A 303 -36.76 15.19 28.39
C ASN A 303 -35.36 14.84 28.93
N THR A 304 -35.22 13.76 29.70
CA THR A 304 -33.98 13.36 30.36
C THR A 304 -33.56 11.95 29.95
N TRP A 305 -32.26 11.78 29.69
CA TRP A 305 -31.67 10.53 29.22
C TRP A 305 -30.45 10.15 30.05
N PHE A 306 -30.32 8.85 30.33
CA PHE A 306 -29.14 8.24 30.91
C PHE A 306 -28.10 7.95 29.82
N ILE A 307 -26.88 8.43 29.99
CA ILE A 307 -25.76 8.16 29.06
C ILE A 307 -25.04 6.85 29.41
N PRO A 308 -24.50 6.08 28.45
CA PRO A 308 -23.73 4.88 28.77
C PRO A 308 -22.47 5.20 29.59
N ASP A 309 -22.39 4.67 30.82
CA ASP A 309 -21.24 4.86 31.73
C ASP A 309 -19.90 4.47 31.09
N ASN A 310 -19.92 3.47 30.20
CA ASN A 310 -18.77 2.97 29.46
C ASN A 310 -18.11 3.99 28.49
N HIS A 311 -18.73 5.16 28.25
CA HIS A 311 -18.07 6.28 27.56
C HIS A 311 -17.03 6.98 28.47
N PHE A 312 -17.21 6.90 29.80
CA PHE A 312 -16.46 7.67 30.80
C PHE A 312 -15.58 6.83 31.73
N LEU A 313 -15.87 5.53 31.89
CA LEU A 313 -15.19 4.62 32.82
C LEU A 313 -15.36 3.18 32.32
N ASN A 314 -14.41 2.26 32.53
CA ASN A 314 -14.57 0.85 32.11
C ASN A 314 -15.46 0.07 33.09
N ALA A 315 -16.77 0.33 33.08
CA ALA A 315 -17.75 -0.28 33.97
C ALA A 315 -17.89 -1.80 33.73
N GLU A 316 -17.80 -2.25 32.48
CA GLU A 316 -17.90 -3.69 32.14
C GLU A 316 -16.75 -4.52 32.75
N LEU A 317 -15.54 -3.97 32.87
CA LEU A 317 -14.45 -4.60 33.64
C LEU A 317 -14.65 -4.48 35.16
N LEU A 318 -14.97 -3.28 35.66
CA LEU A 318 -15.09 -3.03 37.10
C LEU A 318 -16.17 -3.91 37.77
N ASP A 319 -17.33 -4.04 37.12
CA ASP A 319 -18.44 -4.89 37.58
C ASP A 319 -18.04 -6.38 37.61
N ARG A 320 -17.36 -6.88 36.56
CA ARG A 320 -16.95 -8.30 36.47
C ARG A 320 -15.85 -8.66 37.45
N ALA A 321 -14.85 -7.80 37.58
CA ALA A 321 -13.68 -8.06 38.40
C ALA A 321 -13.94 -7.88 39.90
N GLN A 322 -15.11 -7.32 40.28
CA GLN A 322 -15.43 -6.93 41.65
C GLN A 322 -14.33 -6.01 42.23
N MET A 323 -13.78 -5.15 41.37
CA MET A 323 -12.61 -4.33 41.68
C MET A 323 -12.94 -3.28 42.72
N ASN A 324 -12.13 -3.24 43.78
CA ASN A 324 -12.26 -2.28 44.88
C ASN A 324 -11.99 -0.80 44.46
N LEU A 325 -11.81 -0.51 43.17
CA LEU A 325 -11.61 0.85 42.62
C LEU A 325 -12.86 1.75 42.73
N VAL A 326 -14.06 1.17 42.87
CA VAL A 326 -15.30 1.90 43.15
C VAL A 326 -15.98 1.26 44.38
N PRO A 327 -15.99 1.90 45.56
CA PRO A 327 -16.38 1.25 46.82
C PRO A 327 -17.91 1.19 47.02
N GLU A 328 -18.62 2.02 46.26
CA GLU A 328 -20.08 2.13 46.23
C GLU A 328 -20.46 2.27 44.75
N THR A 329 -20.58 1.16 44.01
CA THR A 329 -21.04 1.23 42.62
C THR A 329 -22.45 1.81 42.61
N PRO A 330 -22.70 2.96 41.94
CA PRO A 330 -24.07 3.38 41.70
C PRO A 330 -24.77 2.29 40.88
N PRO A 331 -26.07 2.02 41.07
CA PRO A 331 -26.80 1.22 40.10
C PRO A 331 -26.61 1.84 38.71
N ARG A 332 -26.25 1.01 37.71
CA ARG A 332 -25.79 1.44 36.38
C ARG A 332 -26.61 2.59 35.80
N SER A 333 -25.90 3.52 35.17
CA SER A 333 -26.35 4.76 34.54
C SER A 333 -27.06 5.73 35.50
N THR A 334 -26.25 6.52 36.23
CA THR A 334 -26.73 7.69 36.99
C THR A 334 -26.40 9.03 36.31
N LEU A 335 -25.50 9.02 35.32
CA LEU A 335 -25.14 10.18 34.52
C LEU A 335 -26.26 10.54 33.54
N THR A 336 -26.75 11.78 33.59
CA THR A 336 -27.92 12.23 32.81
C THR A 336 -27.70 13.55 32.06
N PHE A 337 -28.17 13.63 30.82
CA PHE A 337 -28.26 14.86 30.02
C PHE A 337 -29.72 15.15 29.63
N SER A 338 -30.01 16.37 29.17
CA SER A 338 -31.33 16.74 28.64
C SER A 338 -31.39 16.60 27.12
N GLN A 339 -32.55 16.22 26.61
CA GLN A 339 -32.88 16.18 25.18
C GLN A 339 -32.55 17.51 24.49
N GLU A 340 -32.86 18.65 25.14
CA GLU A 340 -32.58 19.99 24.62
C GLU A 340 -31.07 20.25 24.38
N ASN A 341 -30.19 19.78 25.27
CA ASN A 341 -28.74 19.95 25.11
C ASN A 341 -28.20 18.99 24.03
N TYR A 342 -28.72 17.77 23.98
CA TYR A 342 -28.38 16.80 22.94
C TYR A 342 -28.83 17.26 21.55
N ASP A 343 -30.04 17.80 21.39
CA ASP A 343 -30.53 18.30 20.10
C ASP A 343 -29.71 19.47 19.56
N LYS A 344 -29.23 20.37 20.43
CA LYS A 344 -28.29 21.44 20.04
C LYS A 344 -26.99 20.86 19.48
N ALA A 345 -26.36 19.95 20.21
CA ALA A 345 -25.10 19.32 19.79
C ALA A 345 -25.27 18.44 18.53
N ARG A 346 -26.37 17.70 18.44
CA ARG A 346 -26.79 16.89 17.28
C ARG A 346 -26.95 17.72 16.01
N ALA A 347 -27.56 18.91 16.14
CA ALA A 347 -27.72 19.87 15.05
C ALA A 347 -26.40 20.55 14.67
N GLU A 348 -25.59 20.96 15.65
CA GLU A 348 -24.29 21.60 15.41
C GLU A 348 -23.33 20.66 14.65
N LEU A 349 -23.21 19.40 15.06
CA LEU A 349 -22.36 18.40 14.42
C LEU A 349 -22.95 17.84 13.10
N GLN A 350 -24.21 18.20 12.77
CA GLN A 350 -24.97 17.63 11.66
C GLN A 350 -24.91 16.10 11.65
N MET A 351 -25.28 15.49 12.79
CA MET A 351 -25.30 14.04 12.91
C MET A 351 -26.30 13.42 11.92
N LYS A 352 -25.87 12.38 11.19
CA LYS A 352 -26.70 11.57 10.30
C LYS A 352 -26.47 10.08 10.54
N LEU A 353 -27.48 9.28 10.22
CA LEU A 353 -27.31 7.87 9.89
C LEU A 353 -27.07 7.71 8.39
N MET A 354 -26.29 6.69 8.02
CA MET A 354 -25.77 6.49 6.67
C MET A 354 -25.97 5.06 6.18
N GLN A 355 -26.06 4.87 4.88
CA GLN A 355 -26.02 3.54 4.25
C GLN A 355 -24.98 3.54 3.15
N GLU A 356 -24.34 2.39 2.95
CA GLU A 356 -23.56 2.05 1.76
C GLU A 356 -24.41 2.24 0.50
N TYR A 357 -23.78 2.78 -0.55
CA TYR A 357 -24.44 3.20 -1.77
C TYR A 357 -23.51 2.98 -2.96
N TYR A 358 -23.99 2.22 -3.95
CA TYR A 358 -23.24 1.85 -5.15
C TYR A 358 -23.75 2.67 -6.36
N PRO A 359 -23.04 3.74 -6.76
CA PRO A 359 -23.52 4.66 -7.80
C PRO A 359 -23.57 4.04 -9.20
N GLU A 360 -22.96 2.88 -9.41
CA GLU A 360 -23.03 2.14 -10.67
C GLU A 360 -24.39 1.44 -10.85
N GLU A 361 -25.03 1.02 -9.75
CA GLU A 361 -26.36 0.40 -9.74
C GLU A 361 -27.48 1.45 -9.75
N THR A 362 -27.30 2.55 -9.02
CA THR A 362 -28.27 3.66 -8.91
C THR A 362 -27.53 5.01 -8.97
N PRO A 363 -27.43 5.69 -10.13
CA PRO A 363 -26.57 6.87 -10.30
C PRO A 363 -26.90 8.12 -9.47
N SER A 364 -28.09 8.21 -8.86
CA SER A 364 -28.43 9.25 -7.88
C SER A 364 -29.68 8.86 -7.10
N ILE A 365 -29.77 9.24 -5.81
CA ILE A 365 -30.98 9.08 -4.99
C ILE A 365 -31.65 10.46 -4.80
N PRO A 366 -32.78 10.76 -5.49
CA PRO A 366 -33.41 12.08 -5.42
C PRO A 366 -33.87 12.45 -4.01
N GLY A 367 -33.47 13.64 -3.55
CA GLY A 367 -33.85 14.20 -2.25
C GLY A 367 -32.96 13.78 -1.06
N TYR A 368 -31.93 12.96 -1.30
CA TYR A 368 -30.99 12.51 -0.27
C TYR A 368 -29.59 13.10 -0.52
N TYR A 369 -28.81 13.27 0.56
CA TYR A 369 -27.44 13.78 0.49
C TYR A 369 -26.45 12.61 0.41
N THR A 370 -25.68 12.55 -0.67
CA THR A 370 -24.61 11.55 -0.86
C THR A 370 -23.23 12.16 -0.61
N PHE A 371 -22.32 11.37 -0.05
CA PHE A 371 -20.95 11.80 0.30
C PHE A 371 -19.97 10.61 0.29
N LYS A 372 -18.68 10.92 0.16
CA LYS A 372 -17.58 9.96 0.33
C LYS A 372 -16.92 10.18 1.69
N THR A 373 -16.47 9.11 2.36
CA THR A 373 -15.56 9.21 3.50
C THR A 373 -14.10 9.17 3.01
N ASN A 374 -13.17 9.72 3.79
CA ASN A 374 -11.74 9.73 3.41
C ASN A 374 -11.05 8.36 3.61
N PHE A 375 -11.63 7.48 4.44
CA PHE A 375 -11.09 6.16 4.80
C PHE A 375 -12.24 5.22 5.21
N GLY A 376 -12.07 3.91 4.97
CA GLY A 376 -12.90 2.85 5.54
C GLY A 376 -14.14 2.48 4.73
N THR A 377 -14.14 1.27 4.19
CA THR A 377 -15.33 0.57 3.66
C THR A 377 -16.03 -0.19 4.78
N LEU A 378 -17.36 -0.08 4.91
CA LEU A 378 -18.17 -0.89 5.84
C LEU A 378 -18.44 -2.32 5.31
N GLY A 379 -17.44 -2.90 4.65
CA GLY A 379 -17.44 -4.29 4.21
C GLY A 379 -16.43 -5.09 5.05
N GLY A 380 -16.83 -6.24 5.56
CA GLY A 380 -16.08 -7.09 6.50
C GLY A 380 -14.88 -7.83 5.90
N GLY A 381 -14.26 -7.25 4.88
CA GLY A 381 -13.14 -7.80 4.14
C GLY A 381 -11.84 -7.04 4.39
N LYS A 382 -10.76 -7.82 4.42
CA LYS A 382 -9.37 -7.40 4.21
C LYS A 382 -9.24 -6.42 3.03
N GLN A 383 -8.65 -5.24 3.23
CA GLN A 383 -8.48 -4.24 2.15
C GLN A 383 -7.36 -4.64 1.18
N THR A 384 -7.75 -5.28 0.07
CA THR A 384 -6.90 -5.69 -1.05
C THR A 384 -6.69 -4.54 -2.05
N GLY A 385 -5.85 -4.74 -3.07
CA GLY A 385 -5.68 -3.80 -4.19
C GLY A 385 -6.94 -3.58 -5.05
N MET A 386 -8.04 -4.28 -4.77
CA MET A 386 -9.32 -4.22 -5.50
C MET A 386 -10.50 -3.72 -4.64
N HIS A 387 -10.25 -3.16 -3.45
CA HIS A 387 -11.35 -2.65 -2.61
C HIS A 387 -12.04 -1.45 -3.27
N SER A 388 -13.37 -1.50 -3.37
CA SER A 388 -14.17 -0.42 -3.94
C SER A 388 -14.34 0.72 -2.91
N HIS A 389 -14.16 1.97 -3.34
CA HIS A 389 -14.54 3.11 -2.51
C HIS A 389 -16.06 3.22 -2.45
N ILE A 390 -16.64 2.72 -1.36
CA ILE A 390 -18.07 2.80 -1.07
C ILE A 390 -18.48 4.27 -0.86
N ASP A 391 -19.50 4.70 -1.59
CA ASP A 391 -20.16 5.99 -1.35
C ASP A 391 -21.28 5.80 -0.32
N PHE A 392 -21.68 6.89 0.33
CA PHE A 392 -22.68 6.84 1.39
C PHE A 392 -23.84 7.78 1.12
N VAL A 393 -25.05 7.33 1.44
CA VAL A 393 -26.27 8.15 1.46
C VAL A 393 -26.67 8.45 2.90
N ALA A 394 -26.93 9.72 3.23
CA ALA A 394 -27.41 10.13 4.55
C ALA A 394 -28.93 9.91 4.65
N VAL A 395 -29.37 8.88 5.39
CA VAL A 395 -30.74 8.36 5.37
C VAL A 395 -31.67 8.99 6.41
N LYS A 396 -31.14 9.31 7.61
CA LYS A 396 -31.92 9.83 8.74
C LYS A 396 -31.13 10.89 9.53
N ASP A 397 -31.84 11.90 10.03
CA ASP A 397 -31.27 13.00 10.80
C ASP A 397 -31.11 12.65 12.29
N GLY A 398 -29.92 12.86 12.84
CA GLY A 398 -29.54 12.47 14.19
C GLY A 398 -28.84 11.12 14.27
N GLU A 399 -28.80 10.58 15.48
CA GLU A 399 -28.14 9.29 15.78
C GLU A 399 -29.11 8.08 15.79
N GLY A 400 -30.37 8.28 15.42
CA GLY A 400 -31.45 7.36 15.77
C GLY A 400 -31.74 7.44 17.27
N PHE A 401 -30.82 6.96 18.09
CA PHE A 401 -30.88 6.94 19.56
C PHE A 401 -29.75 7.79 20.17
N PRO A 402 -30.02 8.59 21.22
CA PRO A 402 -29.01 9.50 21.76
C PRO A 402 -27.73 8.78 22.23
N PHE A 403 -26.58 9.37 21.93
CA PHE A 403 -25.25 8.88 22.30
C PHE A 403 -25.03 7.39 21.95
N ALA A 404 -25.05 7.08 20.65
CA ALA A 404 -24.54 5.81 20.14
C ALA A 404 -22.99 5.79 20.24
N VAL A 405 -22.46 5.14 21.29
CA VAL A 405 -21.03 5.16 21.65
C VAL A 405 -20.37 3.79 21.56
N LEU A 406 -19.06 3.79 21.31
CA LEU A 406 -18.22 2.61 21.54
C LEU A 406 -17.99 2.43 23.04
N GLN A 407 -18.10 1.20 23.51
CA GLN A 407 -17.79 0.77 24.87
C GLN A 407 -16.73 -0.34 24.87
N PRO A 408 -15.99 -0.57 25.97
CA PRO A 408 -15.06 -1.70 26.09
C PRO A 408 -15.78 -3.03 25.87
N SER A 409 -15.08 -4.02 25.31
CA SER A 409 -15.68 -5.34 25.15
C SER A 409 -15.75 -6.11 26.47
N ILE A 410 -16.80 -6.93 26.55
CA ILE A 410 -16.92 -8.06 27.47
C ILE A 410 -15.70 -8.99 27.42
N GLU A 411 -15.04 -9.13 26.27
CA GLU A 411 -13.91 -10.04 26.07
C GLU A 411 -12.67 -9.57 26.82
N ASP A 412 -12.28 -8.30 26.63
CA ASP A 412 -11.13 -7.69 27.33
C ASP A 412 -11.36 -7.68 28.84
N ALA A 413 -12.61 -7.43 29.27
CA ALA A 413 -13.01 -7.54 30.67
C ALA A 413 -12.85 -8.97 31.22
N GLN A 414 -13.40 -9.98 30.53
CA GLN A 414 -13.37 -11.39 30.98
C GLN A 414 -11.95 -11.97 30.96
N ALA A 415 -11.13 -11.58 29.98
CA ALA A 415 -9.72 -11.94 29.91
C ALA A 415 -8.93 -11.38 31.11
N THR A 416 -9.12 -10.09 31.40
CA THR A 416 -8.45 -9.39 32.50
C THR A 416 -8.78 -10.01 33.86
N VAL A 417 -10.06 -10.35 34.09
CA VAL A 417 -10.47 -11.09 35.30
C VAL A 417 -9.68 -12.38 35.46
N ASN A 418 -9.54 -13.17 34.39
CA ASN A 418 -8.87 -14.46 34.48
C ASN A 418 -7.36 -14.34 34.73
N LEU A 419 -6.71 -13.23 34.35
CA LEU A 419 -5.29 -12.98 34.64
C LEU A 419 -5.01 -12.76 36.14
N THR A 420 -6.02 -12.37 36.93
CA THR A 420 -5.92 -12.32 38.40
C THR A 420 -5.93 -13.71 39.07
N MET A 421 -6.30 -14.77 38.33
CA MET A 421 -6.54 -16.11 38.88
C MET A 421 -6.19 -17.24 37.87
N VAL A 422 -5.05 -17.13 37.18
CA VAL A 422 -4.62 -18.08 36.13
C VAL A 422 -4.50 -19.53 36.61
N VAL A 423 -4.26 -19.75 37.92
CA VAL A 423 -4.38 -21.07 38.57
C VAL A 423 -5.11 -20.92 39.90
N THR A 424 -6.09 -21.78 40.18
CA THR A 424 -6.96 -21.69 41.36
C THR A 424 -6.56 -22.65 42.50
N TYR A 425 -5.78 -23.70 42.21
CA TYR A 425 -5.44 -24.77 43.15
C TYR A 425 -3.98 -25.23 42.95
N PRO A 426 -3.19 -25.52 44.00
CA PRO A 426 -3.54 -25.53 45.43
C PRO A 426 -3.47 -24.16 46.12
N LYS A 427 -3.09 -23.10 45.40
CA LYS A 427 -3.22 -21.69 45.79
C LYS A 427 -3.72 -20.89 44.58
N LYS A 428 -4.31 -19.72 44.82
CA LYS A 428 -4.50 -18.72 43.76
C LYS A 428 -3.12 -18.22 43.30
N ILE A 429 -2.89 -18.25 41.98
CA ILE A 429 -1.72 -17.69 41.31
C ILE A 429 -2.24 -16.75 40.23
N ALA A 430 -1.64 -15.57 40.11
CA ALA A 430 -1.98 -14.52 39.16
C ALA A 430 -0.77 -14.20 38.27
N LEU A 431 -1.00 -13.56 37.11
CA LEU A 431 0.08 -12.97 36.30
C LEU A 431 0.44 -11.56 36.81
N LEU A 432 -0.54 -10.84 37.35
CA LEU A 432 -0.42 -9.51 37.96
C LEU A 432 -1.10 -9.48 39.33
N SER A 433 -0.55 -8.70 40.26
CA SER A 433 -1.17 -8.35 41.53
C SER A 433 -2.35 -7.39 41.32
N GLU A 434 -3.32 -7.42 42.24
CA GLU A 434 -4.42 -6.43 42.28
C GLU A 434 -3.88 -4.99 42.35
N HIS A 435 -2.75 -4.80 43.04
CA HIS A 435 -2.04 -3.52 43.15
C HIS A 435 -1.58 -2.99 41.78
N VAL A 436 -0.84 -3.77 40.99
CA VAL A 436 -0.35 -3.32 39.68
C VAL A 436 -1.49 -3.23 38.66
N LEU A 437 -2.46 -4.16 38.70
CA LEU A 437 -3.64 -4.10 37.84
C LEU A 437 -4.48 -2.84 38.09
N ASN A 438 -4.77 -2.52 39.36
CA ASN A 438 -5.45 -1.29 39.73
C ASN A 438 -4.66 -0.05 39.28
N SER A 439 -3.33 -0.06 39.40
CA SER A 439 -2.48 1.04 38.96
C SER A 439 -2.47 1.23 37.44
N LEU A 440 -2.49 0.13 36.67
CA LEU A 440 -2.59 0.14 35.20
C LEU A 440 -3.92 0.71 34.71
N LEU A 441 -5.04 0.28 35.30
CA LEU A 441 -6.38 0.77 34.93
C LEU A 441 -6.60 2.23 35.36
N PHE A 442 -5.95 2.64 36.44
CA PHE A 442 -6.08 3.99 36.99
C PHE A 442 -5.18 5.02 36.31
N LEU A 443 -4.21 4.59 35.49
CA LEU A 443 -3.33 5.46 34.70
C LEU A 443 -4.11 6.46 33.83
N ASP A 444 -5.23 6.02 33.25
CA ASP A 444 -6.14 6.85 32.46
C ASP A 444 -7.59 6.34 32.46
N PHE A 445 -8.14 6.05 33.65
CA PHE A 445 -9.47 5.40 33.81
C PHE A 445 -10.62 6.09 33.04
N TRP A 446 -10.46 7.38 32.71
CA TRP A 446 -11.38 8.22 31.94
C TRP A 446 -11.33 7.99 30.41
N ASN A 447 -10.34 7.25 29.90
CA ASN A 447 -10.25 6.75 28.52
C ASN A 447 -10.36 5.22 28.50
N PRO A 448 -11.57 4.66 28.65
CA PRO A 448 -11.77 3.22 28.74
C PRO A 448 -11.50 2.50 27.40
N VAL A 449 -11.81 3.15 26.28
CA VAL A 449 -11.65 2.66 24.89
C VAL A 449 -10.54 3.44 24.18
N TYR A 450 -9.64 2.73 23.48
CA TYR A 450 -8.48 3.28 22.75
C TYR A 450 -7.58 4.19 23.61
N SER A 451 -6.94 3.60 24.63
CA SER A 451 -5.89 4.28 25.42
C SER A 451 -4.52 4.18 24.76
N TRP A 452 -3.90 5.32 24.41
CA TRP A 452 -2.48 5.35 24.03
C TRP A 452 -1.56 5.27 25.25
N ARG A 453 -2.02 5.72 26.43
CA ARG A 453 -1.24 5.79 27.68
C ARG A 453 -0.95 4.40 28.22
N ARG A 454 -1.94 3.50 28.16
CA ARG A 454 -1.76 2.07 28.40
C ARG A 454 -1.11 1.38 27.18
N GLY A 455 -1.46 1.82 25.96
CA GLY A 455 -0.94 1.26 24.71
C GLY A 455 0.59 1.28 24.58
N VAL A 456 1.25 2.41 24.88
CA VAL A 456 2.72 2.51 24.86
C VAL A 456 3.43 1.58 25.84
N LEU A 457 2.72 1.00 26.82
CA LEU A 457 3.30 0.07 27.78
C LEU A 457 3.50 -1.34 27.21
N MET A 458 2.89 -1.66 26.05
CA MET A 458 3.11 -2.94 25.35
C MET A 458 4.58 -3.18 25.01
N ASP A 459 5.37 -2.12 24.81
CA ASP A 459 6.80 -2.17 24.52
C ASP A 459 7.63 -2.76 25.67
N TYR A 460 7.15 -2.67 26.91
CA TYR A 460 7.84 -3.16 28.11
C TYR A 460 7.39 -4.56 28.52
N VAL A 461 6.31 -5.09 27.93
CA VAL A 461 5.80 -6.44 28.18
C VAL A 461 6.82 -7.47 27.67
N PRO A 462 7.40 -8.32 28.54
CA PRO A 462 8.31 -9.37 28.09
C PRO A 462 7.58 -10.43 27.25
N GLU A 463 8.29 -11.03 26.29
CA GLU A 463 7.75 -12.08 25.41
C GLU A 463 7.36 -13.35 26.18
N THR A 464 8.09 -13.63 27.26
CA THR A 464 7.95 -14.80 28.12
C THR A 464 7.93 -14.40 29.60
N THR A 465 7.45 -15.32 30.44
CA THR A 465 7.61 -15.28 31.91
C THR A 465 7.94 -16.68 32.39
N THR A 466 8.61 -16.79 33.53
CA THR A 466 8.90 -18.06 34.20
C THR A 466 8.16 -18.13 35.55
N TYR A 467 7.51 -19.27 35.80
CA TYR A 467 6.95 -19.61 37.11
C TYR A 467 8.03 -20.20 38.02
N ASP A 468 8.25 -19.59 39.18
CA ASP A 468 9.15 -20.09 40.22
C ASP A 468 8.40 -20.93 41.26
N GLU A 469 8.76 -22.21 41.34
CA GLU A 469 8.23 -23.15 42.34
C GLU A 469 8.69 -22.84 43.77
N THR A 470 9.61 -21.90 44.00
CA THR A 470 10.06 -21.47 45.33
C THR A 470 9.10 -20.44 45.92
N THR A 471 8.88 -19.34 45.19
CA THR A 471 7.96 -18.24 45.55
C THR A 471 6.49 -18.57 45.31
N LYS A 472 6.20 -19.48 44.36
CA LYS A 472 4.86 -19.78 43.82
C LYS A 472 4.24 -18.61 43.04
N THR A 473 5.08 -17.81 42.37
CA THR A 473 4.67 -16.68 41.52
C THR A 473 5.32 -16.76 40.14
N TYR A 474 4.79 -16.00 39.18
CA TYR A 474 5.46 -15.68 37.92
C TYR A 474 6.42 -14.50 38.10
N ASP A 475 7.54 -14.48 37.39
CA ASP A 475 8.49 -13.35 37.37
C ASP A 475 7.99 -12.13 36.57
N PHE A 476 6.85 -12.26 35.88
CA PHE A 476 6.30 -11.29 34.95
C PHE A 476 6.25 -9.85 35.50
N GLU A 477 5.64 -9.65 36.68
CA GLU A 477 5.43 -8.32 37.27
C GLU A 477 6.77 -7.62 37.56
N ASP A 478 7.72 -8.34 38.15
CA ASP A 478 9.08 -7.84 38.43
C ASP A 478 9.86 -7.50 37.15
N VAL A 479 9.70 -8.28 36.07
CA VAL A 479 10.34 -8.02 34.78
C VAL A 479 9.70 -6.81 34.08
N PHE A 480 8.38 -6.77 34.01
CA PHE A 480 7.60 -5.69 33.39
C PHE A 480 7.88 -4.34 34.07
N LEU A 481 7.79 -4.26 35.39
CA LEU A 481 8.06 -3.02 36.12
C LEU A 481 9.54 -2.60 36.04
N ARG A 482 10.47 -3.55 35.96
CA ARG A 482 11.90 -3.25 35.76
C ARG A 482 12.17 -2.69 34.37
N ASN A 483 11.52 -3.20 33.33
CA ASN A 483 11.60 -2.68 31.97
C ASN A 483 11.12 -1.23 31.91
N ILE A 484 9.97 -0.92 32.54
CA ILE A 484 9.43 0.45 32.62
C ILE A 484 10.38 1.36 33.41
N ARG A 485 10.85 0.96 34.61
CA ARG A 485 11.79 1.75 35.44
C ARG A 485 13.14 2.03 34.75
N ASN A 486 13.57 1.16 33.83
CA ASN A 486 14.79 1.33 33.04
C ASN A 486 14.60 2.23 31.81
N SER A 487 13.36 2.61 31.45
CA SER A 487 13.07 3.44 30.29
C SER A 487 13.66 4.85 30.41
N SER A 488 14.02 5.45 29.29
CA SER A 488 14.34 6.88 29.20
C SER A 488 13.16 7.75 29.63
N PHE A 489 11.92 7.34 29.30
CA PHE A 489 10.69 8.06 29.62
C PHE A 489 10.36 8.06 31.12
N ALA A 490 10.83 7.07 31.90
CA ALA A 490 10.61 7.02 33.35
C ALA A 490 11.22 8.21 34.13
N LYS A 491 12.06 9.04 33.48
CA LYS A 491 12.64 10.28 34.03
C LYS A 491 11.79 11.52 33.73
N ASP A 492 10.83 11.43 32.80
CA ASP A 492 9.88 12.48 32.45
C ASP A 492 8.57 12.26 33.20
N SER A 493 8.27 13.12 34.18
CA SER A 493 7.04 13.05 34.99
C SER A 493 5.73 13.25 34.20
N SER A 494 5.80 13.72 32.96
CA SER A 494 4.63 13.81 32.08
C SER A 494 4.32 12.52 31.31
N SER A 495 5.25 11.55 31.32
CA SER A 495 5.11 10.27 30.62
C SER A 495 4.15 9.29 31.32
N PRO A 496 3.48 8.39 30.55
CA PRO A 496 2.72 7.28 31.13
C PRO A 496 3.58 6.36 32.01
N GLU A 497 4.85 6.16 31.65
CA GLU A 497 5.80 5.34 32.41
C GLU A 497 6.05 5.88 33.82
N ALA A 498 6.41 7.17 33.94
CA ALA A 498 6.64 7.79 35.23
C ALA A 498 5.35 7.92 36.05
N GLN A 499 4.21 8.17 35.39
CA GLN A 499 2.90 8.23 36.03
C GLN A 499 2.50 6.87 36.62
N LEU A 500 2.70 5.77 35.90
CA LEU A 500 2.45 4.42 36.41
C LEU A 500 3.40 4.05 37.56
N ILE A 501 4.71 4.32 37.43
CA ILE A 501 5.68 4.09 38.53
C ILE A 501 5.24 4.86 39.78
N ASN A 502 4.84 6.12 39.63
CA ASN A 502 4.37 6.94 40.75
C ASN A 502 3.06 6.42 41.37
N LEU A 503 2.13 5.86 40.57
CA LEU A 503 0.91 5.21 41.07
C LEU A 503 1.20 3.94 41.88
N ILE A 504 2.22 3.17 41.50
CA ILE A 504 2.64 1.95 42.18
C ILE A 504 3.45 2.28 43.46
N ASP A 505 4.43 3.19 43.36
CA ASP A 505 5.30 3.55 44.50
C ASP A 505 4.57 4.41 45.56
N ASN A 506 3.44 5.04 45.21
CA ASN A 506 2.61 5.83 46.12
C ASN A 506 1.13 5.39 46.10
N TYR A 507 0.88 4.08 46.00
CA TYR A 507 -0.47 3.52 45.88
C TYR A 507 -1.36 3.83 47.10
N ASP A 508 -2.49 4.48 46.83
CA ASP A 508 -3.51 4.85 47.81
C ASP A 508 -4.89 4.64 47.19
N LEU A 509 -5.48 3.48 47.46
CA LEU A 509 -6.78 3.10 46.92
C LEU A 509 -7.90 4.08 47.32
N VAL A 510 -7.87 4.64 48.55
CA VAL A 510 -8.90 5.58 49.02
C VAL A 510 -8.83 6.89 48.23
N ARG A 511 -7.62 7.36 47.95
CA ARG A 511 -7.38 8.53 47.08
C ARG A 511 -7.74 8.25 45.62
N MET A 512 -7.54 7.03 45.11
CA MET A 512 -7.96 6.62 43.77
C MET A 512 -9.49 6.61 43.64
N GLN A 513 -10.19 5.97 44.58
CA GLN A 513 -11.66 5.98 44.67
C GLN A 513 -12.21 7.42 44.74
N ALA A 514 -11.61 8.29 45.55
CA ALA A 514 -12.02 9.69 45.70
C ALA A 514 -11.84 10.51 44.40
N ARG A 515 -10.80 10.21 43.61
CA ARG A 515 -10.55 10.83 42.29
C ARG A 515 -11.62 10.41 41.27
N ILE A 516 -11.96 9.12 41.17
CA ILE A 516 -13.07 8.65 40.32
C ILE A 516 -14.39 9.30 40.73
N LYS A 517 -14.69 9.35 42.04
CA LYS A 517 -15.92 9.99 42.56
C LYS A 517 -15.98 11.48 42.24
N LYS A 518 -14.86 12.21 42.24
CA LYS A 518 -14.78 13.60 41.77
C LYS A 518 -15.01 13.71 40.26
N TYR A 519 -14.29 12.92 39.45
CA TYR A 519 -14.40 12.94 38.00
C TYR A 519 -15.85 12.73 37.53
N LEU A 520 -16.58 11.75 38.08
CA LEU A 520 -17.97 11.50 37.71
C LEU A 520 -18.91 12.67 38.07
N VAL A 521 -18.62 13.42 39.14
CA VAL A 521 -19.35 14.65 39.50
C VAL A 521 -19.07 15.77 38.50
N ASP A 522 -17.82 15.93 38.04
CA ASP A 522 -17.47 16.92 37.01
C ASP A 522 -18.02 16.54 35.63
N VAL A 523 -18.05 15.25 35.28
CA VAL A 523 -18.74 14.71 34.09
C VAL A 523 -20.23 15.08 34.13
N GLN A 524 -20.93 14.78 35.24
CA GLN A 524 -22.34 15.12 35.40
C GLN A 524 -22.58 16.64 35.33
N LYS A 525 -21.71 17.45 35.93
CA LYS A 525 -21.79 18.91 35.85
C LYS A 525 -21.74 19.40 34.39
N ARG A 526 -20.88 18.82 33.56
CA ARG A 526 -20.75 19.13 32.13
C ARG A 526 -21.90 18.57 31.28
N LEU A 527 -22.47 17.39 31.60
CA LEU A 527 -23.67 16.85 30.93
C LEU A 527 -24.92 17.74 31.08
N LYS A 528 -24.94 18.66 32.05
CA LYS A 528 -26.02 19.66 32.19
C LYS A 528 -25.79 20.94 31.37
N THR A 529 -24.70 21.06 30.61
CA THR A 529 -24.45 22.21 29.70
C THR A 529 -24.44 21.79 28.23
N PRO A 530 -24.88 22.65 27.29
CA PRO A 530 -24.79 22.36 25.85
C PRO A 530 -23.37 22.04 25.39
N GLU A 531 -22.38 22.79 25.90
CA GLU A 531 -20.98 22.69 25.51
C GLU A 531 -20.36 21.38 25.98
N GLY A 532 -20.69 20.92 27.20
CA GLY A 532 -20.22 19.65 27.72
C GLY A 532 -20.81 18.45 26.98
N VAL A 533 -22.10 18.52 26.62
CA VAL A 533 -22.75 17.50 25.77
C VAL A 533 -22.12 17.45 24.38
N LEU A 534 -21.90 18.62 23.75
CA LEU A 534 -21.23 18.76 22.46
C LEU A 534 -19.81 18.17 22.47
N ASP A 535 -19.01 18.47 23.49
CA ASP A 535 -17.65 17.94 23.65
C ASP A 535 -17.65 16.40 23.78
N TYR A 536 -18.61 15.82 24.50
CA TYR A 536 -18.71 14.38 24.63
C TYR A 536 -19.24 13.70 23.36
N MET A 537 -20.04 14.39 22.54
CA MET A 537 -20.41 13.91 21.20
C MET A 537 -19.22 13.98 20.23
N LYS A 538 -18.37 15.02 20.30
CA LYS A 538 -17.10 15.08 19.55
C LYS A 538 -16.15 13.94 19.95
N LEU A 539 -16.05 13.63 21.25
CA LEU A 539 -15.28 12.49 21.76
C LEU A 539 -15.84 11.15 21.27
N ALA A 540 -17.16 10.98 21.27
CA ALA A 540 -17.82 9.79 20.73
C ALA A 540 -17.51 9.64 19.23
N GLU A 541 -17.68 10.71 18.45
CA GLU A 541 -17.38 10.73 17.02
C GLU A 541 -15.90 10.45 16.71
N CYS A 542 -14.97 10.99 17.51
CA CYS A 542 -13.55 10.68 17.38
C CYS A 542 -13.27 9.18 17.59
N ARG A 543 -13.90 8.56 18.60
CA ARG A 543 -13.79 7.11 18.85
C ARG A 543 -14.44 6.29 17.73
N ARG A 544 -15.62 6.68 17.22
CA ARG A 544 -16.27 6.06 16.05
C ARG A 544 -15.34 6.09 14.82
N ARG A 545 -14.62 7.19 14.57
CA ARG A 545 -13.72 7.34 13.42
C ARG A 545 -12.42 6.54 13.53
N ILE A 546 -12.01 6.13 14.72
CA ILE A 546 -10.93 5.11 14.89
C ILE A 546 -11.44 3.72 14.46
N TYR A 547 -12.71 3.41 14.72
CA TYR A 547 -13.31 2.09 14.49
C TYR A 547 -13.78 1.88 13.05
N ARG A 548 -14.36 2.90 12.40
CA ARG A 548 -14.93 2.82 11.03
C ARG A 548 -14.01 2.26 9.93
N PRO A 549 -12.67 2.42 9.95
CA PRO A 549 -11.81 1.83 8.93
C PRO A 549 -11.58 0.32 9.07
N LEU A 550 -11.86 -0.26 10.24
CA LEU A 550 -11.58 -1.67 10.52
C LEU A 550 -12.45 -2.59 9.64
N PRO A 551 -11.93 -3.77 9.22
CA PRO A 551 -12.60 -4.63 8.26
C PRO A 551 -13.75 -5.40 8.92
N LEU A 552 -14.88 -4.73 9.14
CA LEU A 552 -16.10 -5.27 9.72
C LEU A 552 -17.34 -4.74 8.97
N ASP A 553 -18.26 -5.65 8.67
CA ASP A 553 -19.55 -5.33 8.04
C ASP A 553 -20.48 -4.54 8.98
N GLU A 554 -21.41 -3.79 8.37
CA GLU A 554 -22.71 -3.40 8.97
C GLU A 554 -22.66 -2.51 10.24
N PHE A 555 -22.29 -1.23 10.05
CA PHE A 555 -22.46 -0.19 11.07
C PHE A 555 -23.00 1.16 10.56
N GLY A 556 -23.51 1.26 9.32
CA GLY A 556 -23.99 2.53 8.76
C GLY A 556 -25.14 3.17 9.55
N TYR A 557 -26.04 2.33 10.06
CA TYR A 557 -27.19 2.75 10.87
C TYR A 557 -26.96 2.59 12.38
N THR A 558 -26.18 1.59 12.80
CA THR A 558 -25.81 1.43 14.22
C THR A 558 -24.88 2.54 14.73
N LEU A 559 -23.97 3.07 13.88
CA LEU A 559 -23.06 4.15 14.24
C LEU A 559 -23.32 5.40 13.39
N PRO A 560 -23.64 6.55 14.00
CA PRO A 560 -23.90 7.81 13.29
C PRO A 560 -22.61 8.55 12.91
N TYR A 561 -22.72 9.49 11.98
CA TYR A 561 -21.61 10.27 11.43
C TYR A 561 -21.88 11.77 11.54
N ALA A 562 -20.89 12.53 12.00
CA ALA A 562 -20.96 13.99 12.07
C ALA A 562 -20.52 14.64 10.74
N LEU A 563 -21.45 15.12 9.92
CA LEU A 563 -21.10 15.80 8.67
C LEU A 563 -20.38 17.14 8.91
N ASN A 564 -20.68 17.82 10.01
CA ASN A 564 -20.05 19.09 10.39
C ASN A 564 -18.98 18.91 11.48
N TYR A 565 -18.11 17.90 11.32
CA TYR A 565 -16.95 17.70 12.19
C TYR A 565 -15.69 17.38 11.37
N GLN A 566 -14.77 18.35 11.34
CA GLN A 566 -13.44 18.21 10.72
C GLN A 566 -12.44 17.72 11.78
N VAL A 567 -11.86 16.55 11.55
CA VAL A 567 -10.87 15.95 12.46
C VAL A 567 -9.51 16.60 12.21
N THR A 568 -9.12 17.51 13.09
CA THR A 568 -7.79 18.17 13.08
C THR A 568 -6.74 17.42 13.91
N GLY A 569 -7.14 16.34 14.57
CA GLY A 569 -6.32 15.45 15.40
C GLY A 569 -7.20 14.52 16.24
N LEU A 570 -6.58 13.53 16.89
CA LEU A 570 -7.27 12.68 17.87
C LEU A 570 -7.49 13.46 19.18
N ILE A 571 -8.63 13.23 19.84
CA ILE A 571 -8.93 13.80 21.16
C ILE A 571 -9.11 12.71 22.23
N GLU A 572 -8.57 12.95 23.41
CA GLU A 572 -8.76 12.14 24.62
C GLU A 572 -9.61 12.90 25.65
N MET A 573 -10.25 12.15 26.56
CA MET A 573 -10.83 12.72 27.78
C MET A 573 -9.70 13.07 28.77
N GLY A 574 -9.93 14.03 29.66
CA GLY A 574 -9.09 14.38 30.80
C GLY A 574 -9.75 14.07 32.16
N GLU A 575 -8.95 13.99 33.23
CA GLU A 575 -9.44 13.71 34.59
C GLU A 575 -10.29 14.87 35.19
N ASP A 576 -10.21 16.08 34.63
CA ASP A 576 -11.10 17.19 34.96
C ASP A 576 -12.45 17.17 34.19
N ALA A 577 -12.70 16.08 33.48
CA ALA A 577 -13.83 15.83 32.59
C ALA A 577 -13.88 16.74 31.34
N THR A 578 -12.81 17.45 30.98
CA THR A 578 -12.70 18.14 29.68
C THR A 578 -12.17 17.21 28.59
N ILE A 579 -12.34 17.62 27.32
CA ILE A 579 -11.67 16.96 26.18
C ILE A 579 -10.40 17.73 25.84
N GLN A 580 -9.35 17.01 25.45
CA GLN A 580 -8.07 17.60 25.01
C GLN A 580 -7.51 16.84 23.80
N ASN A 581 -6.66 17.49 23.00
CA ASN A 581 -5.93 16.81 21.93
C ASN A 581 -4.99 15.75 22.54
N VAL A 582 -4.92 14.58 21.91
CA VAL A 582 -3.93 13.56 22.24
C VAL A 582 -2.52 14.15 22.03
N PRO A 583 -1.59 14.05 23.00
CA PRO A 583 -0.22 14.54 22.84
C PRO A 583 0.51 13.87 21.67
N VAL A 584 1.47 14.55 21.04
CA VAL A 584 2.15 14.08 19.81
C VAL A 584 2.65 12.64 19.89
N ARG A 585 3.26 12.23 21.02
CA ARG A 585 3.70 10.84 21.26
C ARG A 585 2.55 9.83 21.16
N GLY A 586 1.39 10.18 21.72
CA GLY A 586 0.18 9.36 21.69
C GLY A 586 -0.47 9.31 20.32
N SER A 587 -0.50 10.43 19.58
CA SER A 587 -1.06 10.46 18.22
C SER A 587 -0.19 9.68 17.24
N THR A 588 1.14 9.81 17.31
CA THR A 588 2.06 9.01 16.47
C THR A 588 1.97 7.53 16.79
N TRP A 589 1.86 7.15 18.07
CA TRP A 589 1.67 5.74 18.46
C TRP A 589 0.32 5.19 17.96
N MET A 590 -0.76 5.97 18.11
CA MET A 590 -2.10 5.60 17.62
C MET A 590 -2.14 5.45 16.10
N ASP A 591 -1.61 6.43 15.36
CA ASP A 591 -1.52 6.38 13.90
C ASP A 591 -0.74 5.13 13.45
N ASN A 592 0.41 4.85 14.06
CA ASN A 592 1.26 3.72 13.67
C ASN A 592 0.61 2.35 13.98
N TRP A 593 -0.23 2.24 15.02
CA TRP A 593 -0.96 1.01 15.33
C TRP A 593 -2.23 0.87 14.49
N ILE A 594 -3.13 1.86 14.54
CA ILE A 594 -4.44 1.83 13.87
C ILE A 594 -4.28 1.65 12.35
N LYS A 595 -3.27 2.26 11.72
CA LYS A 595 -3.03 2.12 10.27
C LYS A 595 -2.61 0.71 9.84
N THR A 596 -2.24 -0.18 10.77
CA THR A 596 -2.08 -1.60 10.44
C THR A 596 -3.43 -2.32 10.40
N LEU A 597 -4.33 -2.03 11.35
CA LEU A 597 -5.54 -2.83 11.62
C LEU A 597 -6.58 -2.81 10.49
N TRP A 598 -6.48 -1.87 9.55
CA TRP A 598 -7.35 -1.78 8.37
C TRP A 598 -6.68 -2.19 7.05
N GLY A 599 -5.39 -2.53 7.05
CA GLY A 599 -4.69 -3.02 5.86
C GLY A 599 -4.88 -4.53 5.60
N TYR A 600 -4.20 -5.03 4.57
CA TYR A 600 -4.16 -6.47 4.27
C TYR A 600 -3.27 -7.31 5.21
N ASP A 601 -2.44 -6.65 6.03
CA ASP A 601 -1.59 -7.26 7.06
C ASP A 601 -1.89 -6.63 8.45
N PRO A 602 -3.01 -6.98 9.10
CA PRO A 602 -3.47 -6.35 10.34
C PRO A 602 -2.67 -6.75 11.58
N ILE A 603 -1.96 -5.80 12.20
CA ILE A 603 -1.03 -6.05 13.33
C ILE A 603 -1.68 -5.66 14.66
N LEU A 604 -2.40 -6.61 15.27
CA LEU A 604 -3.11 -6.37 16.54
C LEU A 604 -2.18 -6.07 17.73
N ILE A 605 -0.97 -6.66 17.77
CA ILE A 605 0.03 -6.41 18.81
C ILE A 605 1.06 -5.38 18.30
N PRO A 606 1.09 -4.14 18.81
CA PRO A 606 2.06 -3.13 18.42
C PRO A 606 3.51 -3.63 18.53
N VAL A 607 4.34 -3.28 17.55
CA VAL A 607 5.75 -3.69 17.54
C VAL A 607 6.62 -2.65 18.27
N SER A 608 7.49 -3.14 19.15
CA SER A 608 8.28 -2.34 20.08
C SER A 608 9.16 -1.27 19.41
N THR A 609 9.18 -0.07 19.99
CA THR A 609 10.00 1.07 19.58
C THR A 609 11.46 0.98 20.01
N SER A 610 11.82 0.08 20.94
CA SER A 610 13.18 -0.03 21.49
C SER A 610 14.05 -1.11 20.83
N ALA A 611 13.44 -2.05 20.11
CA ALA A 611 14.14 -2.87 19.13
C ALA A 611 14.35 -2.02 17.87
N SER A 612 15.60 -1.79 17.46
CA SER A 612 15.93 -0.87 16.37
C SER A 612 15.42 -1.37 15.01
N ARG A 613 14.19 -0.98 14.64
CA ARG A 613 13.63 -1.18 13.32
C ARG A 613 14.07 -0.06 12.37
N SER A 614 14.88 -0.40 11.38
CA SER A 614 14.91 0.28 10.09
C SER A 614 13.62 -0.03 9.31
N THR A 615 12.46 0.30 9.90
CA THR A 615 11.12 -0.01 9.38
C THR A 615 10.06 0.76 10.16
N ALA A 616 9.83 2.01 9.73
CA ALA A 616 8.63 2.78 10.05
C ALA A 616 8.32 3.72 8.87
N THR A 617 7.40 3.32 8.02
CA THR A 617 6.83 4.19 6.98
C THR A 617 5.95 5.24 7.64
N GLU A 618 6.24 6.53 7.45
CA GLU A 618 5.27 7.58 7.79
C GLU A 618 4.11 7.53 6.80
N ALA A 619 3.07 6.79 7.18
CA ALA A 619 1.86 6.64 6.40
C ALA A 619 1.09 7.97 6.35
N THR A 620 0.93 8.50 5.13
CA THR A 620 0.37 9.80 4.78
C THR A 620 -0.90 10.14 5.58
N ALA A 621 -0.82 11.13 6.46
CA ALA A 621 -2.00 11.73 7.06
C ALA A 621 -2.65 12.71 6.08
N MET A 622 -3.84 12.36 5.57
CA MET A 622 -4.86 13.38 5.32
C MET A 622 -5.19 14.06 6.68
N ASN A 623 -5.58 15.33 6.78
CA ASN A 623 -6.14 16.20 5.76
C ASN A 623 -6.01 17.70 6.14
N LEU A 624 -6.49 18.60 5.27
CA LEU A 624 -7.01 19.96 5.57
C LEU A 624 -6.07 21.03 6.20
N ALA A 625 -5.77 22.07 5.42
CA ALA A 625 -5.47 23.41 5.93
C ALA A 625 -6.79 24.20 6.16
N PRO A 626 -6.77 25.34 6.90
CA PRO A 626 -6.48 26.62 6.23
C PRO A 626 -5.70 27.66 7.07
N GLN A 627 -5.38 28.84 6.47
CA GLN A 627 -4.87 30.09 7.09
C GLN A 627 -3.45 30.03 7.72
N CYS A 628 -2.36 30.67 7.25
CA CYS A 628 -2.08 32.08 6.85
C CYS A 628 -2.42 33.10 7.96
N PRO A 629 -1.57 34.13 8.33
CA PRO A 629 -0.92 35.05 7.36
C PRO A 629 0.50 35.77 7.88
N ALA A 630 1.27 36.77 7.27
CA ALA A 630 2.78 37.08 6.92
C ALA A 630 3.83 37.89 7.83
N ALA A 631 5.11 38.29 7.51
CA ALA A 631 6.18 38.27 6.39
C ALA A 631 6.29 39.45 5.18
N GLN A 632 7.94 40.44 3.84
CA GLN A 632 8.32 41.45 2.74
C GLN A 632 9.83 41.20 2.52
N THR A 633 10.57 41.44 1.43
CA THR A 633 10.72 42.48 0.39
C THR A 633 11.51 43.68 0.95
N LYS A 634 12.47 44.31 0.26
CA LYS A 634 12.41 44.68 -1.18
C LYS A 634 13.76 44.71 -1.91
N GLY A 635 14.00 43.75 -2.81
CA GLY A 635 14.84 43.90 -4.02
C GLY A 635 16.33 44.31 -3.87
N ARG A 636 16.92 44.92 -4.91
CA ARG A 636 16.28 45.46 -6.15
C ARG A 636 17.27 45.77 -7.29
N ARG A 637 16.91 45.42 -8.55
CA ARG A 637 17.31 46.05 -9.85
C ARG A 637 18.79 45.96 -10.29
N ALA A 638 19.16 46.20 -11.57
CA ALA A 638 18.53 45.99 -12.91
C ALA A 638 19.40 46.65 -14.01
N ASN A 639 19.48 46.09 -15.23
CA ASN A 639 19.26 46.83 -16.50
C ASN A 639 19.51 46.02 -17.81
N VAL A 640 18.70 46.36 -18.83
CA VAL A 640 18.97 46.45 -20.30
C VAL A 640 19.99 45.48 -20.94
N GLY A 641 19.55 44.68 -21.93
CA GLY A 641 20.42 43.85 -22.78
C GLY A 641 20.41 44.21 -24.27
N SER A 642 21.31 43.60 -25.06
CA SER A 642 21.27 43.66 -26.53
C SER A 642 22.05 42.54 -27.24
N LYS A 643 21.45 41.99 -28.31
CA LYS A 643 22.07 41.43 -29.53
C LYS A 643 23.17 40.33 -29.47
N ALA A 644 22.76 39.14 -29.92
CA ALA A 644 23.34 38.38 -31.04
C ALA A 644 24.80 37.86 -31.00
N ALA A 645 24.88 36.52 -30.87
CA ALA A 645 25.56 35.56 -31.76
C ALA A 645 27.05 35.72 -32.17
N GLY A 646 27.83 34.65 -31.99
CA GLY A 646 28.99 34.37 -32.87
C GLY A 646 30.16 33.59 -32.25
N CYS A 647 30.40 32.39 -32.78
CA CYS A 647 31.68 31.63 -32.78
C CYS A 647 32.91 32.48 -33.19
N PRO A 648 34.18 32.06 -32.95
CA PRO A 648 34.63 30.64 -32.97
C PRO A 648 35.70 30.21 -31.94
N PHE A 649 36.06 28.92 -31.98
CA PHE A 649 37.14 28.30 -31.19
C PHE A 649 38.56 28.69 -31.67
N ALA A 650 39.45 29.07 -30.74
CA ALA A 650 40.90 29.20 -30.99
C ALA A 650 41.79 28.91 -29.77
N ARG A 651 42.15 27.62 -29.61
CA ARG A 651 43.46 27.05 -29.18
C ARG A 651 44.36 27.67 -28.07
N THR A 652 44.87 26.72 -27.27
CA THR A 652 46.24 26.59 -26.69
C THR A 652 46.69 27.36 -25.43
N ARG A 653 46.79 26.57 -24.34
CA ARG A 653 47.94 26.44 -23.40
C ARG A 653 48.57 27.71 -22.76
N GLY A 654 48.25 27.90 -21.47
CA GLY A 654 49.20 27.48 -20.42
C GLY A 654 49.95 28.56 -19.61
N VAL A 655 49.92 28.38 -18.28
CA VAL A 655 50.85 28.91 -17.25
C VAL A 655 50.92 30.43 -17.06
N ALA A 656 50.25 30.94 -16.01
CA ALA A 656 50.83 31.87 -15.04
C ALA A 656 50.01 31.93 -13.74
N SER A 657 50.69 32.28 -12.64
CA SER A 657 50.17 32.36 -11.26
C SER A 657 49.32 33.60 -10.96
N SER A 658 48.61 33.56 -9.82
CA SER A 658 48.20 34.67 -8.93
C SER A 658 46.90 35.48 -9.16
N THR A 659 45.84 35.02 -8.48
CA THR A 659 44.93 35.79 -7.57
C THR A 659 43.90 36.83 -8.11
N PHE A 660 42.81 36.96 -7.33
CA PHE A 660 41.63 37.85 -7.44
C PHE A 660 40.66 37.59 -8.62
N SER A 661 39.33 37.73 -8.47
CA SER A 661 38.44 37.63 -7.29
C SER A 661 36.98 37.64 -7.75
N GLY A 662 36.10 36.80 -7.20
CA GLY A 662 34.69 36.75 -7.64
C GLY A 662 33.82 35.77 -6.85
N SER A 663 33.89 35.78 -5.53
CA SER A 663 33.02 34.95 -4.69
C SER A 663 31.58 35.46 -4.72
N VAL A 664 30.63 34.63 -5.15
CA VAL A 664 29.23 34.80 -4.73
C VAL A 664 29.21 34.60 -3.22
N GLN A 665 29.04 35.69 -2.49
CA GLN A 665 29.29 35.71 -1.05
C GLN A 665 28.06 35.20 -0.31
N SER A 666 28.17 33.98 0.25
CA SER A 666 27.13 33.44 1.12
C SER A 666 26.84 34.41 2.26
N PHE A 667 25.55 34.65 2.52
CA PHE A 667 25.10 35.69 3.43
C PHE A 667 23.97 35.19 4.33
N ILE A 668 24.34 34.34 5.30
CA ILE A 668 23.48 34.06 6.45
C ILE A 668 23.32 35.37 7.23
N CYS A 669 22.15 36.01 7.12
CA CYS A 669 21.86 37.19 7.91
C CYS A 669 21.50 36.77 9.33
N THR A 670 22.32 37.14 10.31
CA THR A 670 22.14 36.77 11.72
C THR A 670 21.10 37.63 12.46
N ASN A 671 20.73 38.78 11.90
CA ASN A 671 19.68 39.66 12.41
C ASN A 671 18.73 40.07 11.25
N PRO A 672 18.05 39.10 10.62
CA PRO A 672 17.21 39.37 9.46
C PRO A 672 15.94 40.10 9.86
N THR A 673 15.49 41.00 9.00
CA THR A 673 14.16 41.60 9.06
C THR A 673 13.35 41.22 7.82
N TRP A 674 12.06 41.42 7.96
CA TRP A 674 11.10 41.46 6.87
C TRP A 674 11.50 42.53 5.84
N ASP A 675 11.42 43.83 6.16
CA ASP A 675 11.68 44.91 5.17
C ASP A 675 13.10 44.92 4.55
N ASP A 676 14.09 44.28 5.18
CA ASP A 676 15.49 44.22 4.70
C ASP A 676 15.93 42.89 4.08
N GLN A 677 15.29 41.74 4.34
CA GLN A 677 15.71 40.44 3.78
C GLN A 677 14.58 39.53 3.27
N ILE A 678 13.56 39.22 4.06
CA ILE A 678 12.97 37.87 4.02
C ILE A 678 12.14 37.50 2.79
N SER A 679 11.52 38.46 2.13
CA SER A 679 11.01 38.29 0.76
C SER A 679 11.65 39.25 -0.24
N LYS A 680 12.87 39.73 0.04
CA LYS A 680 13.85 39.78 -1.05
C LYS A 680 14.01 38.36 -1.58
N LEU A 681 14.07 37.35 -0.71
CA LEU A 681 14.05 35.93 -1.08
C LEU A 681 12.91 35.58 -2.05
N PHE A 682 11.65 36.02 -1.84
CA PHE A 682 10.54 35.71 -2.76
C PHE A 682 10.33 36.71 -3.90
N SER A 683 10.56 38.02 -3.73
CA SER A 683 10.30 39.03 -4.78
C SER A 683 11.49 39.27 -5.72
N ALA A 684 12.70 38.95 -5.27
CA ALA A 684 13.96 39.22 -5.96
C ALA A 684 15.09 38.35 -5.37
N PRO A 685 15.01 37.00 -5.46
CA PRO A 685 15.97 36.04 -4.90
C PRO A 685 17.43 36.41 -5.21
N TYR A 686 18.24 36.61 -4.18
CA TYR A 686 19.58 37.21 -4.33
C TYR A 686 20.60 36.29 -5.04
N TRP A 687 20.32 34.99 -5.13
CA TRP A 687 21.15 33.98 -5.77
C TRP A 687 20.88 33.84 -7.29
N LEU A 688 19.87 34.53 -7.83
CA LEU A 688 19.62 34.63 -9.27
C LEU A 688 20.17 35.95 -9.83
N GLU A 689 20.66 35.96 -11.06
CA GLU A 689 21.12 37.20 -11.72
C GLU A 689 19.96 38.08 -12.21
N GLU A 690 20.21 39.39 -12.39
CA GLU A 690 19.25 40.27 -13.07
C GLU A 690 19.41 40.13 -14.61
N PRO A 691 18.31 40.12 -15.40
CA PRO A 691 16.93 40.47 -15.02
C PRO A 691 16.08 39.29 -14.53
N GLU A 692 16.63 38.08 -14.44
CA GLU A 692 15.89 36.86 -14.10
C GLU A 692 15.26 36.92 -12.71
N ARG A 693 16.08 37.30 -11.71
CA ARG A 693 15.71 37.57 -10.31
C ARG A 693 14.32 38.19 -10.13
N SER A 694 14.08 39.36 -10.72
CA SER A 694 12.82 40.10 -10.57
C SER A 694 11.64 39.48 -11.34
N LYS A 695 11.90 38.75 -12.43
CA LYS A 695 10.88 38.03 -13.24
C LYS A 695 10.43 36.74 -12.53
N VAL A 696 11.37 36.00 -11.98
CA VAL A 696 11.15 34.71 -11.31
C VAL A 696 10.39 34.91 -10.00
N GLY A 697 10.76 35.90 -9.18
CA GLY A 697 10.01 36.24 -7.96
C GLY A 697 8.54 36.62 -8.24
N GLN A 698 8.29 37.42 -9.27
CA GLN A 698 6.91 37.72 -9.72
C GLN A 698 6.14 36.47 -10.19
N SER A 699 6.84 35.50 -10.78
CA SER A 699 6.23 34.22 -11.18
C SER A 699 5.82 33.39 -9.96
N TRP A 700 6.65 33.31 -8.92
CA TRP A 700 6.32 32.62 -7.67
C TRP A 700 5.16 33.29 -6.94
N ILE A 701 5.20 34.63 -6.81
CA ILE A 701 4.10 35.44 -6.25
C ILE A 701 2.79 35.14 -6.97
N ARG A 702 2.80 35.07 -8.31
CA ARG A 702 1.60 34.77 -9.11
C ARG A 702 1.13 33.33 -8.95
N ALA A 703 2.05 32.36 -8.89
CA ALA A 703 1.72 30.95 -8.70
C ALA A 703 1.03 30.71 -7.35
N MET A 704 1.57 31.23 -6.24
CA MET A 704 0.96 31.06 -4.92
C MET A 704 -0.41 31.75 -4.81
N LYS A 705 -0.63 32.86 -5.53
CA LYS A 705 -1.95 33.51 -5.66
C LYS A 705 -2.96 32.70 -6.49
N HIS A 706 -2.51 31.82 -7.39
CA HIS A 706 -3.38 31.03 -8.26
C HIS A 706 -3.83 29.72 -7.61
N TRP A 707 -2.93 29.02 -6.90
CA TRP A 707 -3.22 27.71 -6.29
C TRP A 707 -3.93 27.76 -4.90
N GLY A 708 -4.56 28.90 -4.58
CA GLY A 708 -5.86 28.87 -3.90
C GLY A 708 -5.95 28.71 -2.38
N VAL A 709 -4.92 29.03 -1.57
CA VAL A 709 -5.05 29.02 -0.09
C VAL A 709 -4.37 30.24 0.59
N ASP A 710 -5.05 31.40 0.58
CA ASP A 710 -4.76 32.61 1.40
C ASP A 710 -3.32 33.18 1.38
N LEU A 711 -2.46 32.81 0.41
CA LEU A 711 -1.01 32.97 0.51
C LEU A 711 -0.42 33.98 -0.50
N ASP A 712 -0.50 35.27 -0.17
CA ASP A 712 0.25 36.33 -0.84
C ASP A 712 1.68 36.51 -0.29
N LEU A 713 2.71 36.25 -1.12
CA LEU A 713 4.11 36.43 -0.74
C LEU A 713 4.57 37.91 -0.62
N GLU A 714 3.68 38.90 -0.82
CA GLU A 714 4.00 40.35 -0.85
C GLU A 714 3.55 41.18 0.38
N LYS A 715 2.49 40.81 1.12
CA LYS A 715 1.90 41.61 2.23
C LYS A 715 2.61 41.33 3.57
N TYR A 716 2.66 42.26 4.58
CA TYR A 716 3.10 41.85 5.95
C TYR A 716 2.17 40.86 6.59
N ASP A 717 0.98 40.67 6.05
CA ASP A 717 -0.01 39.95 6.80
C ASP A 717 -0.52 38.67 6.16
N ASP A 718 0.01 38.03 5.05
CA ASP A 718 -0.35 36.69 4.38
C ASP A 718 0.48 35.30 4.43
N VAL A 719 1.61 35.07 5.15
CA VAL A 719 2.65 33.97 5.09
C VAL A 719 3.19 33.39 6.45
N LYS A 720 3.17 34.08 7.61
CA LYS A 720 4.01 33.87 8.84
C LYS A 720 3.38 32.92 9.83
N GLN A 721 2.07 32.92 9.91
CA GLN A 721 1.30 31.80 10.42
C GLN A 721 1.61 30.52 9.61
N LYS A 722 2.01 30.65 8.33
CA LYS A 722 2.62 29.57 7.53
C LYS A 722 4.17 29.58 7.58
N ALA A 723 4.84 30.27 8.50
CA ALA A 723 6.30 30.41 8.49
C ALA A 723 6.99 29.04 8.47
N THR A 724 6.61 28.17 9.41
CA THR A 724 7.10 26.79 9.52
C THR A 724 6.69 25.92 8.33
N SER A 725 5.51 26.14 7.74
CA SER A 725 5.07 25.46 6.51
C SER A 725 5.95 25.86 5.32
N ILE A 726 6.22 27.14 5.14
CA ILE A 726 7.03 27.64 4.02
C ILE A 726 8.50 27.28 4.18
N TYR A 727 9.04 27.26 5.41
CA TYR A 727 10.33 26.64 5.67
C TYR A 727 10.35 25.14 5.28
N ARG A 728 9.33 24.36 5.68
CA ARG A 728 9.18 22.95 5.27
C ARG A 728 9.12 22.78 3.75
N HIS A 729 8.45 23.69 3.03
CA HIS A 729 8.41 23.66 1.56
C HIS A 729 9.74 24.08 0.92
N MET A 730 10.48 25.01 1.52
CA MET A 730 11.83 25.41 1.08
C MET A 730 12.83 24.27 1.24
N ILE A 731 12.90 23.62 2.42
CA ILE A 731 13.86 22.52 2.65
C ILE A 731 13.52 21.26 1.83
N SER A 732 12.24 20.97 1.61
CA SER A 732 11.80 19.83 0.78
C SER A 732 11.87 20.12 -0.73
N ARG A 733 12.27 21.34 -1.13
CA ARG A 733 12.26 21.80 -2.53
C ARG A 733 10.89 21.66 -3.21
N SER A 734 9.81 21.73 -2.44
CA SER A 734 8.44 21.88 -2.97
C SER A 734 8.03 23.35 -3.14
N MET A 735 8.86 24.28 -2.66
CA MET A 735 8.78 25.71 -2.97
C MET A 735 10.18 26.24 -3.36
N PRO A 736 10.30 27.02 -4.46
CA PRO A 736 9.23 27.42 -5.39
C PRO A 736 8.78 26.26 -6.29
N LEU A 737 7.58 26.35 -6.85
CA LEU A 737 7.14 25.46 -7.93
C LEU A 737 7.91 25.80 -9.21
N THR A 738 8.92 25.00 -9.57
CA THR A 738 9.80 25.27 -10.72
C THR A 738 10.58 24.03 -11.17
N ASP A 739 10.88 23.93 -12.47
CA ASP A 739 11.74 22.89 -13.03
C ASP A 739 13.24 23.25 -13.04
N ASP A 740 13.61 24.50 -12.71
CA ASP A 740 15.01 24.95 -12.73
C ASP A 740 15.68 24.75 -11.36
N PRO A 741 16.77 23.97 -11.25
CA PRO A 741 17.42 23.69 -9.97
C PRO A 741 18.07 24.92 -9.32
N ASN A 742 18.39 25.96 -10.09
CA ASN A 742 19.02 27.19 -9.57
C ASN A 742 18.01 28.10 -8.87
N HIS A 743 16.72 27.94 -9.14
CA HIS A 743 15.64 28.72 -8.53
C HIS A 743 15.33 28.33 -7.08
N TYR A 744 15.72 27.14 -6.62
CA TYR A 744 15.52 26.72 -5.23
C TYR A 744 16.32 27.58 -4.25
N PHE A 745 15.82 27.69 -3.01
CA PHE A 745 16.47 28.46 -1.96
C PHE A 745 17.79 27.77 -1.53
N PRO A 746 18.94 28.46 -1.56
CA PRO A 746 20.18 27.90 -1.03
C PRO A 746 20.15 27.81 0.50
N ASP A 747 21.02 26.97 1.06
CA ASP A 747 21.15 26.70 2.50
C ASP A 747 21.22 27.99 3.36
N ASP A 748 21.88 29.05 2.87
CA ASP A 748 22.01 30.31 3.59
C ASP A 748 20.77 31.22 3.49
N ALA A 749 19.97 31.12 2.43
CA ALA A 749 18.63 31.71 2.36
C ALA A 749 17.64 30.97 3.29
N ILE A 750 17.76 29.63 3.36
CA ILE A 750 16.99 28.76 4.27
C ILE A 750 17.33 29.10 5.73
N GLU A 751 18.61 29.17 6.09
CA GLU A 751 19.05 29.52 7.45
C GLU A 751 18.70 30.98 7.80
N THR A 752 18.86 31.92 6.88
CA THR A 752 18.40 33.31 7.07
C THR A 752 16.90 33.37 7.37
N TYR A 753 16.10 32.57 6.67
CA TYR A 753 14.66 32.45 6.93
C TYR A 753 14.38 31.83 8.31
N ARG A 754 15.08 30.74 8.66
CA ARG A 754 14.97 30.08 9.98
C ARG A 754 15.27 31.05 11.14
N LEU A 755 16.35 31.81 11.02
CA LEU A 755 16.78 32.79 12.01
C LEU A 755 15.77 33.94 12.17
N TRP A 756 15.09 34.36 11.10
CA TRP A 756 14.01 35.35 11.20
C TRP A 756 12.81 34.83 11.98
N VAL A 757 12.41 33.59 11.73
CA VAL A 757 11.27 32.97 12.42
C VAL A 757 11.58 32.81 13.91
N ASN A 758 12.75 32.27 14.24
CA ASN A 758 13.22 32.06 15.61
C ASN A 758 13.59 33.36 16.37
N GLN A 759 13.48 34.52 15.72
CA GLN A 759 13.67 35.85 16.31
C GLN A 759 12.36 36.64 16.45
N GLY A 760 11.21 36.01 16.23
CA GLY A 760 9.88 36.60 16.37
C GLY A 760 9.28 37.16 15.07
N CYS A 761 9.86 36.83 13.91
CA CYS A 761 9.42 37.29 12.59
C CYS A 761 9.38 38.84 12.48
N ARG A 762 10.47 39.50 12.93
CA ARG A 762 10.61 40.96 13.00
C ARG A 762 10.28 41.65 11.68
N LYS A 763 9.43 42.66 11.72
CA LYS A 763 9.03 43.50 10.59
C LYS A 763 10.13 44.50 10.20
N SER A 764 10.80 45.07 11.20
CA SER A 764 11.83 46.09 11.03
C SER A 764 12.99 45.94 12.01
N LEU A 765 14.08 46.69 11.80
CA LEU A 765 15.21 46.78 12.75
C LEU A 765 14.85 47.43 14.10
N HIS A 766 13.66 48.03 14.22
CA HIS A 766 13.18 48.66 15.46
C HIS A 766 12.38 47.68 16.34
N ASP A 767 12.09 46.48 15.84
CA ASP A 767 11.31 45.49 16.57
C ASP A 767 12.21 44.68 17.51
N ILE A 768 11.71 44.42 18.71
CA ILE A 768 12.41 43.63 19.73
C ILE A 768 12.58 42.19 19.24
N THR A 769 13.81 41.67 19.28
CA THR A 769 14.09 40.25 19.05
C THR A 769 13.41 39.42 20.14
N VAL A 770 12.57 38.46 19.74
CA VAL A 770 11.96 37.47 20.64
C VAL A 770 12.53 36.09 20.29
N PRO A 771 13.51 35.58 21.05
CA PRO A 771 14.08 34.25 20.81
C PRO A 771 13.03 33.15 21.03
N GLY A 772 12.97 32.17 20.15
CA GLY A 772 12.17 30.96 20.34
C GLY A 772 12.46 29.89 19.29
N ASP A 773 12.48 28.63 19.71
CA ASP A 773 12.85 27.48 18.88
C ASP A 773 11.68 26.98 18.01
N VAL A 774 11.05 27.91 17.27
CA VAL A 774 9.89 27.67 16.40
C VAL A 774 10.24 26.73 15.23
N ILE A 775 11.50 26.79 14.77
CA ILE A 775 12.07 25.90 13.77
C ILE A 775 13.42 25.38 14.29
N PRO A 776 13.54 24.07 14.59
CA PRO A 776 14.80 23.51 15.09
C PRO A 776 15.91 23.63 14.05
N VAL A 777 17.17 23.55 14.51
CA VAL A 777 18.32 23.36 13.60
C VAL A 777 18.10 22.04 12.85
N PRO A 778 18.18 22.01 11.51
CA PRO A 778 18.02 20.76 10.77
C PRO A 778 19.19 19.80 11.05
N GLU A 779 18.89 18.53 11.28
CA GLU A 779 19.90 17.48 11.32
C GLU A 779 20.43 17.24 9.89
N GLU A 780 21.74 17.42 9.67
CA GLU A 780 22.34 17.32 8.33
C GLU A 780 22.50 15.87 7.84
N SER A 781 21.40 15.26 7.42
CA SER A 781 21.45 14.08 6.54
C SER A 781 21.59 14.51 5.07
N LYS A 782 22.75 15.06 4.72
CA LYS A 782 23.12 15.34 3.32
C LYS A 782 23.58 14.05 2.64
N VAL A 783 22.62 13.22 2.23
CA VAL A 783 22.87 12.02 1.41
C VAL A 783 23.61 12.45 0.14
N ALA A 784 24.85 11.98 -0.01
CA ALA A 784 25.70 12.30 -1.16
C ALA A 784 25.19 11.56 -2.39
N LEU A 785 24.57 12.28 -3.33
CA LEU A 785 23.97 11.69 -4.53
C LEU A 785 25.05 11.15 -5.47
N ARG A 786 24.97 9.87 -5.86
CA ARG A 786 25.85 9.29 -6.89
C ARG A 786 25.52 9.92 -8.25
N ILE A 787 26.53 10.40 -8.98
CA ILE A 787 26.32 11.09 -10.26
C ILE A 787 26.76 10.18 -11.42
N ARG A 788 25.79 9.56 -12.10
CA ARG A 788 26.02 8.79 -13.34
C ARG A 788 26.37 9.77 -14.46
N LYS A 789 27.60 9.69 -14.96
CA LYS A 789 28.11 10.51 -16.07
C LYS A 789 28.04 9.75 -17.39
N ASP A 790 28.02 10.47 -18.51
CA ASP A 790 28.37 9.89 -19.80
C ASP A 790 29.80 9.34 -19.71
N LEU A 791 30.04 8.12 -20.18
CA LEU A 791 31.34 7.47 -20.20
C LEU A 791 32.42 8.32 -20.89
N ARG A 792 32.03 9.10 -21.91
CA ARG A 792 32.91 10.04 -22.62
C ARG A 792 33.23 11.32 -21.81
N ASN A 793 32.45 11.61 -20.76
CA ASN A 793 32.63 12.74 -19.83
C ASN A 793 33.37 12.35 -18.53
N LEU A 794 33.81 11.09 -18.37
CA LEU A 794 34.69 10.71 -17.25
C LEU A 794 36.08 11.33 -17.40
N THR A 795 36.63 11.81 -16.29
CA THR A 795 38.07 12.10 -16.23
C THR A 795 38.88 10.80 -16.28
N PRO A 796 40.17 10.83 -16.68
CA PRO A 796 41.01 9.64 -16.67
C PRO A 796 41.09 8.96 -15.30
N GLN A 797 41.03 9.72 -14.20
CA GLN A 797 41.01 9.18 -12.85
C GLN A 797 39.70 8.43 -12.55
N GLU A 798 38.55 9.01 -12.89
CA GLU A 798 37.25 8.36 -12.69
C GLU A 798 37.10 7.09 -13.53
N LEU A 799 37.60 7.08 -14.77
CA LEU A 799 37.63 5.87 -15.61
C LEU A 799 38.57 4.79 -15.04
N GLN A 800 39.72 5.19 -14.48
CA GLN A 800 40.63 4.26 -13.80
C GLN A 800 40.01 3.68 -12.51
N THR A 801 39.32 4.50 -11.71
CA THR A 801 38.57 4.05 -10.53
C THR A 801 37.44 3.10 -10.93
N TYR A 802 36.63 3.43 -11.93
CA TYR A 802 35.54 2.55 -12.38
C TYR A 802 36.08 1.18 -12.86
N ARG A 803 37.12 1.18 -13.70
CA ARG A 803 37.81 -0.05 -14.12
C ARG A 803 38.39 -0.83 -12.94
N ALA A 804 39.02 -0.15 -11.98
CA ALA A 804 39.54 -0.78 -10.78
C ALA A 804 38.46 -1.52 -9.97
N GLN A 805 37.27 -0.93 -9.79
CA GLN A 805 36.19 -1.62 -9.07
C GLN A 805 35.64 -2.84 -9.84
N LEU A 806 35.56 -2.77 -11.18
CA LEU A 806 35.21 -3.94 -12.00
C LEU A 806 36.26 -5.06 -11.88
N ASP A 807 37.54 -4.72 -11.87
CA ASP A 807 38.66 -5.67 -11.78
C ASP A 807 38.84 -6.26 -10.37
N ASP A 808 38.99 -5.42 -9.33
CA ASP A 808 39.30 -5.84 -7.96
C ASP A 808 38.06 -6.35 -7.21
N VAL A 809 36.92 -5.65 -7.28
CA VAL A 809 35.71 -5.94 -6.47
C VAL A 809 34.77 -6.91 -7.18
N LEU A 810 34.36 -6.63 -8.42
CA LEU A 810 33.48 -7.56 -9.15
C LEU A 810 34.27 -8.77 -9.68
N GLY A 811 35.51 -8.57 -10.14
CA GLY A 811 36.34 -9.64 -10.67
C GLY A 811 35.94 -10.09 -12.06
N THR A 812 35.72 -9.16 -13.00
CA THR A 812 35.21 -9.53 -14.35
C THR A 812 36.06 -10.55 -15.08
N GLY A 813 37.39 -10.49 -14.94
CA GLY A 813 38.34 -11.47 -15.49
C GLY A 813 38.52 -12.76 -14.67
N ARG A 814 37.63 -13.08 -13.72
CA ARG A 814 37.75 -14.22 -12.79
C ARG A 814 36.47 -15.07 -12.73
N LEU A 815 36.62 -16.40 -12.73
CA LEU A 815 35.53 -17.33 -12.41
C LEU A 815 35.23 -17.32 -10.89
N HIS A 816 34.02 -17.77 -10.52
CA HIS A 816 33.53 -17.78 -9.12
C HIS A 816 33.64 -16.41 -8.43
N SER A 817 33.39 -15.35 -9.20
CA SER A 817 33.49 -13.95 -8.81
C SER A 817 32.11 -13.29 -8.67
N LYS A 818 32.05 -12.08 -8.09
CA LYS A 818 30.81 -11.31 -8.05
C LYS A 818 30.32 -10.92 -9.45
N TRP A 819 31.19 -10.81 -10.44
CA TRP A 819 30.79 -10.64 -11.84
C TRP A 819 29.98 -11.84 -12.36
N GLN A 820 30.44 -13.07 -12.08
CA GLN A 820 29.72 -14.27 -12.48
C GLN A 820 28.40 -14.43 -11.71
N GLU A 821 28.35 -14.07 -10.43
CA GLU A 821 27.09 -14.00 -9.67
C GLU A 821 26.11 -12.97 -10.23
N LEU A 822 26.59 -11.80 -10.70
CA LEU A 822 25.76 -10.75 -11.29
C LEU A 822 25.22 -11.13 -12.67
N GLY A 823 26.05 -11.74 -13.53
CA GLY A 823 25.60 -12.29 -14.81
C GLY A 823 24.56 -13.40 -14.64
N LEU A 824 24.72 -14.26 -13.63
CA LEU A 824 23.70 -15.25 -13.26
C LEU A 824 22.45 -14.59 -12.65
N LEU A 825 22.57 -13.56 -11.82
CA LEU A 825 21.43 -12.79 -11.30
C LEU A 825 20.59 -12.21 -12.45
N HIS A 826 21.23 -11.68 -13.50
CA HIS A 826 20.52 -11.30 -14.72
C HIS A 826 19.84 -12.52 -15.36
N ALA A 827 20.61 -13.54 -15.75
CA ALA A 827 20.08 -14.71 -16.45
C ALA A 827 18.93 -15.40 -15.71
N GLU A 828 19.02 -15.56 -14.38
CA GLU A 828 18.06 -16.26 -13.53
C GLU A 828 16.84 -15.41 -13.10
N TRP A 829 16.93 -14.08 -13.01
CA TRP A 829 15.87 -13.24 -12.39
C TRP A 829 15.41 -12.04 -13.22
N CYS A 830 16.06 -11.72 -14.36
CA CYS A 830 15.65 -10.57 -15.17
C CYS A 830 14.19 -10.69 -15.64
N LEU A 831 13.47 -9.57 -15.56
CA LEU A 831 12.10 -9.44 -16.01
C LEU A 831 12.09 -8.78 -17.38
N HIS A 832 11.86 -9.58 -18.43
CA HIS A 832 11.65 -9.11 -19.80
C HIS A 832 10.18 -9.27 -20.21
N TYR A 833 9.81 -8.58 -21.28
CA TYR A 833 8.49 -8.56 -21.90
C TYR A 833 7.36 -7.95 -21.06
N GLN A 834 7.63 -7.13 -20.02
CA GLN A 834 6.60 -6.68 -19.06
C GLN A 834 6.78 -5.27 -18.48
N GLU A 835 5.76 -4.73 -17.78
CA GLU A 835 5.79 -3.42 -17.08
C GLU A 835 7.05 -3.28 -16.19
N ALA A 836 7.43 -4.36 -15.51
CA ALA A 836 8.55 -4.40 -14.59
C ALA A 836 9.94 -4.30 -15.25
N THR A 837 10.06 -4.35 -16.58
CA THR A 837 11.36 -4.50 -17.26
C THR A 837 12.33 -3.35 -16.96
N PHE A 838 11.96 -2.09 -17.17
CA PHE A 838 12.84 -0.96 -16.84
C PHE A 838 13.00 -0.73 -15.33
N PRO A 839 11.96 -0.86 -14.48
CA PRO A 839 12.10 -0.92 -13.03
C PRO A 839 13.10 -1.97 -12.51
N TRP A 840 13.10 -3.19 -13.05
CA TRP A 840 13.99 -4.27 -12.63
C TRP A 840 15.45 -3.96 -12.97
N HIS A 841 15.71 -3.49 -14.19
CA HIS A 841 17.05 -3.09 -14.61
C HIS A 841 17.57 -1.88 -13.82
N ARG A 842 16.70 -0.94 -13.44
CA ARG A 842 17.02 0.15 -12.51
C ARG A 842 17.47 -0.38 -11.14
N ALA A 843 16.77 -1.37 -10.59
CA ALA A 843 17.16 -2.03 -9.33
C ALA A 843 18.49 -2.79 -9.45
N TYR A 844 18.71 -3.51 -10.55
CA TYR A 844 19.99 -4.20 -10.85
C TYR A 844 21.17 -3.21 -10.88
N LEU A 845 21.04 -2.10 -11.61
CA LEU A 845 22.08 -1.07 -11.67
C LEU A 845 22.38 -0.48 -10.28
N ARG A 846 21.35 -0.21 -9.47
CA ARG A 846 21.55 0.24 -8.08
C ARG A 846 22.31 -0.77 -7.25
N TYR A 847 21.95 -2.06 -7.32
CA TYR A 847 22.61 -3.10 -6.54
C TYR A 847 24.09 -3.24 -6.93
N VAL A 848 24.41 -3.14 -8.23
CA VAL A 848 25.80 -3.10 -8.69
C VAL A 848 26.53 -1.86 -8.16
N GLU A 849 25.91 -0.68 -8.19
CA GLU A 849 26.50 0.56 -7.64
C GLU A 849 26.79 0.49 -6.14
N GLU A 850 25.97 -0.22 -5.34
CA GLU A 850 26.29 -0.46 -3.92
C GLU A 850 27.44 -1.46 -3.72
N LEU A 851 27.61 -2.44 -4.61
CA LEU A 851 28.74 -3.37 -4.55
C LEU A 851 30.08 -2.70 -4.87
N ILE A 852 30.10 -1.76 -5.82
CA ILE A 852 31.34 -1.08 -6.28
C ILE A 852 31.60 0.30 -5.64
N ASP A 853 30.66 0.80 -4.83
CA ASP A 853 30.59 2.17 -4.31
C ASP A 853 31.00 3.25 -5.33
N CYS A 854 30.50 3.13 -6.55
CA CYS A 854 30.90 3.96 -7.68
C CYS A 854 29.72 4.11 -8.66
N PRO A 855 29.39 5.33 -9.12
CA PRO A 855 28.32 5.51 -10.09
C PRO A 855 28.64 4.82 -11.43
N ILE A 856 27.70 4.08 -11.98
CA ILE A 856 27.85 3.45 -13.30
C ILE A 856 27.81 4.56 -14.38
N PRO A 857 28.85 4.68 -15.21
CA PRO A 857 28.83 5.62 -16.33
C PRO A 857 27.91 5.09 -17.44
N TYR A 858 27.08 5.95 -18.01
CA TYR A 858 26.17 5.60 -19.09
C TYR A 858 26.83 5.83 -20.46
N TRP A 859 26.48 5.01 -21.46
CA TRP A 859 26.88 5.21 -22.84
C TRP A 859 25.70 5.77 -23.64
N ASN A 860 25.81 7.01 -24.13
CA ASN A 860 24.69 7.65 -24.83
C ASN A 860 24.55 7.19 -26.29
N GLY A 861 24.04 5.97 -26.50
CA GLY A 861 23.61 5.49 -27.81
C GLY A 861 22.53 6.36 -28.48
N PHE A 862 21.78 7.17 -27.72
CA PHE A 862 20.72 8.05 -28.22
C PHE A 862 21.22 9.45 -28.62
N ALA A 863 22.53 9.73 -28.58
CA ALA A 863 23.04 10.98 -29.15
C ALA A 863 22.87 11.00 -30.68
N VAL A 864 22.53 12.15 -31.27
CA VAL A 864 22.39 12.30 -32.74
C VAL A 864 23.67 11.83 -33.46
N ASP A 865 24.81 12.15 -32.86
CA ASP A 865 26.16 11.84 -33.33
C ASP A 865 26.51 10.34 -33.30
N THR A 866 25.71 9.44 -32.70
CA THR A 866 25.97 7.98 -32.81
C THR A 866 25.49 7.39 -34.13
N SER A 867 24.67 8.14 -34.89
CA SER A 867 24.07 7.70 -36.14
C SER A 867 24.87 8.09 -37.40
N ASP A 868 25.96 8.85 -37.24
CA ASP A 868 26.86 9.31 -38.30
C ASP A 868 28.15 8.45 -38.31
N PRO A 869 28.43 7.67 -39.37
CA PRO A 869 29.63 6.83 -39.46
C PRO A 869 30.97 7.57 -39.27
N GLU A 870 31.04 8.87 -39.55
CA GLU A 870 32.28 9.67 -39.44
C GLU A 870 32.47 10.30 -38.05
N SER A 871 31.50 10.13 -37.15
CA SER A 871 31.48 10.76 -35.83
C SER A 871 32.42 10.07 -34.81
N PRO A 872 33.09 10.84 -33.92
CA PRO A 872 33.85 10.25 -32.80
C PRO A 872 32.97 9.58 -31.74
N TYR A 873 31.65 9.78 -31.79
CA TYR A 873 30.66 9.15 -30.92
C TYR A 873 30.02 7.88 -31.54
N ALA A 874 30.31 7.59 -32.81
CA ALA A 874 29.82 6.39 -33.47
C ALA A 874 30.41 5.10 -32.89
N GLY A 875 29.64 4.02 -32.97
CA GLY A 875 30.04 2.69 -32.51
C GLY A 875 30.13 2.57 -30.98
N LEU A 876 30.90 1.58 -30.54
CA LEU A 876 31.21 1.38 -29.12
C LEU A 876 32.25 2.42 -28.65
N PRO A 877 32.12 2.97 -27.43
CA PRO A 877 33.18 3.76 -26.82
C PRO A 877 34.50 2.99 -26.78
N LYS A 878 35.60 3.63 -27.19
CA LYS A 878 36.96 3.03 -27.19
C LYS A 878 37.35 2.47 -25.83
N GLU A 879 36.73 2.99 -24.78
CA GLU A 879 36.85 2.57 -23.39
C GLU A 879 36.50 1.07 -23.18
N PHE A 880 35.69 0.46 -24.06
CA PHE A 880 35.40 -0.98 -24.11
C PHE A 880 36.34 -1.80 -25.02
N LEU A 881 37.20 -1.13 -25.80
CA LEU A 881 38.04 -1.71 -26.86
C LEU A 881 39.55 -1.64 -26.58
N GLU A 882 39.98 -0.73 -25.71
CA GLU A 882 41.36 -0.63 -25.19
C GLU A 882 41.81 -1.97 -24.56
N GLU A 883 43.01 -2.47 -24.90
CA GLU A 883 43.51 -3.77 -24.41
C GLU A 883 43.85 -3.75 -22.91
N THR A 884 44.40 -2.65 -22.43
CA THR A 884 44.92 -2.50 -21.07
C THR A 884 44.53 -1.17 -20.47
N TYR A 885 44.58 -1.10 -19.14
CA TYR A 885 44.44 0.13 -18.39
C TYR A 885 45.54 0.25 -17.34
N ILE A 886 45.78 1.47 -16.86
CA ILE A 886 46.62 1.73 -15.70
C ILE A 886 45.69 1.71 -14.48
N HIS A 887 45.92 0.76 -13.59
CA HIS A 887 45.20 0.65 -12.32
C HIS A 887 45.70 1.74 -11.33
N PRO A 888 44.90 2.21 -10.36
CA PRO A 888 45.32 3.25 -9.40
C PRO A 888 46.55 2.92 -8.53
N ASP A 889 47.00 1.66 -8.46
CA ASP A 889 48.30 1.28 -7.85
C ASP A 889 49.51 1.54 -8.78
N GLY A 890 49.28 1.98 -10.02
CA GLY A 890 50.30 2.21 -11.05
C GLY A 890 50.63 1.00 -11.93
N THR A 891 50.00 -0.16 -11.71
CA THR A 891 50.18 -1.36 -12.55
C THR A 891 49.40 -1.26 -13.87
N THR A 892 49.98 -1.80 -14.95
CA THR A 892 49.26 -2.00 -16.21
C THR A 892 48.59 -3.37 -16.20
N ARG A 893 47.26 -3.40 -16.34
CA ARG A 893 46.44 -4.63 -16.28
C ARG A 893 45.57 -4.76 -17.54
N PRO A 894 45.09 -5.97 -17.91
CA PRO A 894 44.06 -6.14 -18.96
C PRO A 894 42.82 -5.29 -18.66
N ASN A 895 42.20 -4.70 -19.68
CA ASN A 895 41.02 -3.85 -19.48
C ASN A 895 39.79 -4.70 -19.06
N PRO A 896 39.23 -4.53 -17.85
CA PRO A 896 38.09 -5.31 -17.37
C PRO A 896 36.79 -5.01 -18.14
N MET A 897 36.76 -3.92 -18.92
CA MET A 897 35.66 -3.55 -19.83
C MET A 897 35.75 -4.24 -21.21
N LYS A 898 36.85 -4.97 -21.47
CA LYS A 898 37.06 -5.76 -22.69
C LYS A 898 37.21 -7.25 -22.37
N TYR A 899 38.06 -7.57 -21.40
CA TYR A 899 38.39 -8.94 -20.99
C TYR A 899 37.55 -9.39 -19.78
N ALA A 900 36.23 -9.24 -19.88
CA ALA A 900 35.29 -9.85 -18.95
C ALA A 900 35.03 -11.30 -19.37
N LEU A 901 35.11 -12.24 -18.43
CA LEU A 901 34.77 -13.64 -18.69
C LEU A 901 33.26 -13.77 -18.92
N SER A 902 32.90 -14.48 -19.98
CA SER A 902 31.53 -14.85 -20.30
C SER A 902 30.97 -15.85 -19.27
N LEU A 903 29.71 -16.27 -19.42
CA LEU A 903 29.08 -17.34 -18.63
C LEU A 903 30.00 -18.56 -18.53
N ASN A 904 30.42 -18.91 -17.31
CA ASN A 904 31.36 -20.01 -17.01
C ASN A 904 32.70 -19.95 -17.78
N GLY A 905 33.09 -18.78 -18.30
CA GLY A 905 34.28 -18.60 -19.14
C GLY A 905 34.13 -19.19 -20.54
N GLN A 906 32.92 -19.17 -21.12
CA GLN A 906 32.67 -19.58 -22.51
C GLN A 906 31.75 -18.56 -23.21
N SER A 907 32.20 -17.95 -24.29
CA SER A 907 31.39 -17.09 -25.17
C SER A 907 30.54 -17.93 -26.12
N LYS A 908 29.35 -17.42 -26.48
CA LYS A 908 28.44 -18.01 -27.47
C LYS A 908 29.04 -18.06 -28.89
N ALA A 909 30.05 -17.23 -29.18
CA ALA A 909 30.87 -17.27 -30.40
C ALA A 909 32.20 -18.06 -30.25
N GLY A 910 32.48 -18.59 -29.07
CA GLY A 910 33.72 -19.29 -28.72
C GLY A 910 34.82 -18.38 -28.16
N GLY A 911 35.62 -18.92 -27.24
CA GLY A 911 36.61 -18.19 -26.45
C GLY A 911 36.15 -17.94 -25.00
N GLU A 912 37.03 -17.39 -24.18
CA GLU A 912 36.81 -17.25 -22.72
C GLU A 912 36.07 -15.96 -22.32
N PHE A 913 36.31 -14.89 -23.09
CA PHE A 913 35.79 -13.54 -22.84
C PHE A 913 34.58 -13.21 -23.70
N THR A 914 33.72 -12.30 -23.24
CA THR A 914 32.53 -11.85 -23.99
C THR A 914 32.90 -11.24 -25.35
N THR A 915 32.20 -11.65 -26.41
CA THR A 915 32.48 -11.26 -27.79
C THR A 915 31.47 -10.27 -28.36
N ARG A 916 31.96 -9.39 -29.23
CA ARG A 916 31.20 -8.34 -29.90
C ARG A 916 31.39 -8.44 -31.42
N TYR A 917 30.51 -7.84 -32.21
CA TYR A 917 30.63 -7.92 -33.67
C TYR A 917 31.94 -7.28 -34.15
N LYS A 918 32.71 -8.00 -34.99
CA LYS A 918 34.04 -7.58 -35.46
C LYS A 918 34.08 -6.17 -36.05
N VAL A 919 33.04 -5.78 -36.80
CA VAL A 919 32.83 -4.42 -37.34
C VAL A 919 32.87 -3.32 -36.27
N LEU A 920 32.47 -3.60 -35.02
CA LEU A 920 32.52 -2.65 -33.90
C LEU A 920 33.90 -2.60 -33.22
N GLU A 921 34.72 -3.63 -33.37
CA GLU A 921 36.11 -3.65 -32.90
C GLU A 921 37.07 -3.01 -33.92
N ASP A 922 36.87 -3.31 -35.20
CA ASP A 922 37.65 -2.77 -36.32
C ASP A 922 37.28 -1.31 -36.63
N GLY A 923 36.11 -0.86 -36.16
CA GLY A 923 35.66 0.51 -36.28
C GLY A 923 35.50 0.97 -37.74
N PRO A 924 35.78 2.26 -38.03
CA PRO A 924 35.78 2.82 -39.39
C PRO A 924 36.72 2.16 -40.41
N SER A 925 37.55 1.18 -40.01
CA SER A 925 38.36 0.39 -40.95
C SER A 925 37.62 -0.81 -41.56
N SER A 926 36.46 -1.19 -40.98
CA SER A 926 35.61 -2.26 -41.50
C SER A 926 34.78 -1.80 -42.69
N PRO A 927 34.66 -2.58 -43.78
CA PRO A 927 33.84 -2.21 -44.94
C PRO A 927 32.34 -2.12 -44.61
N ASP A 928 31.88 -2.84 -43.58
CA ASP A 928 30.48 -2.89 -43.14
C ASP A 928 30.13 -1.80 -42.11
N TRP A 929 31.10 -0.97 -41.71
CA TRP A 929 30.94 0.05 -40.66
C TRP A 929 29.79 1.02 -40.95
N VAL A 930 29.74 1.58 -42.17
CA VAL A 930 28.73 2.58 -42.57
C VAL A 930 27.31 2.05 -42.35
N GLY A 931 27.00 0.85 -42.87
CA GLY A 931 25.70 0.20 -42.68
C GLY A 931 25.43 -0.17 -41.21
N LYS A 932 26.43 -0.66 -40.49
CA LYS A 932 26.31 -1.00 -39.07
C LYS A 932 25.98 0.23 -38.20
N ILE A 933 26.57 1.40 -38.49
CA ILE A 933 26.27 2.65 -37.78
C ILE A 933 24.93 3.26 -38.22
N ASN A 934 24.64 3.26 -39.53
CA ASN A 934 23.40 3.84 -40.07
C ASN A 934 22.12 3.29 -39.42
N LEU A 935 22.12 2.03 -38.93
CA LEU A 935 21.02 1.43 -38.17
C LEU A 935 20.51 2.28 -37.00
N PHE A 936 21.38 3.04 -36.32
CA PHE A 936 20.98 3.92 -35.22
C PHE A 936 19.93 4.95 -35.65
N LYS A 937 19.89 5.37 -36.92
CA LYS A 937 18.86 6.27 -37.46
C LYS A 937 17.44 5.69 -37.34
N LYS A 938 17.28 4.36 -37.46
CA LYS A 938 15.99 3.66 -37.24
C LYS A 938 15.70 3.49 -35.75
N TYR A 939 16.72 3.18 -34.93
CA TYR A 939 16.54 2.99 -33.49
C TYR A 939 16.23 4.30 -32.75
N HIS A 940 16.81 5.43 -33.19
CA HIS A 940 16.50 6.77 -32.69
C HIS A 940 15.04 7.16 -32.92
N GLU A 941 14.51 6.89 -34.12
CA GLU A 941 13.08 7.09 -34.43
C GLU A 941 12.17 6.13 -33.64
N GLN A 942 12.58 4.86 -33.42
CA GLN A 942 11.86 3.93 -32.53
C GLN A 942 11.80 4.44 -31.08
N VAL A 943 12.93 4.87 -30.50
CA VAL A 943 12.96 5.46 -29.15
C VAL A 943 12.08 6.71 -29.08
N LYS A 944 12.18 7.63 -30.05
CA LYS A 944 11.32 8.81 -30.14
C LYS A 944 9.83 8.45 -30.19
N ALA A 945 9.45 7.46 -31.00
CA ALA A 945 8.06 7.00 -31.07
C ALA A 945 7.57 6.35 -29.77
N ALA A 946 8.46 5.74 -28.98
CA ALA A 946 8.16 5.28 -27.62
C ALA A 946 8.02 6.45 -26.63
N MET A 947 8.91 7.45 -26.67
CA MET A 947 8.81 8.66 -25.83
C MET A 947 7.59 9.55 -26.16
N GLU A 948 6.95 9.37 -27.33
CA GLU A 948 5.67 10.01 -27.71
C GLU A 948 4.41 9.26 -27.18
N LYS A 949 4.54 8.12 -26.51
CA LYS A 949 3.39 7.32 -26.03
C LYS A 949 2.69 7.98 -24.83
N PRO A 950 1.34 7.95 -24.75
CA PRO A 950 0.57 8.64 -23.71
C PRO A 950 0.37 7.82 -22.41
N THR A 951 0.77 6.55 -22.41
CA THR A 951 0.53 5.58 -21.33
C THR A 951 1.78 4.76 -21.10
N PHE A 952 2.20 4.59 -19.84
CA PHE A 952 3.41 3.82 -19.50
C PHE A 952 3.27 2.33 -19.82
N SER A 953 2.15 1.74 -19.36
CA SER A 953 1.75 0.34 -19.52
C SER A 953 0.20 0.29 -19.46
N VAL A 954 -0.44 -0.89 -19.53
CA VAL A 954 -1.91 -0.99 -19.42
C VAL A 954 -2.37 -0.65 -17.99
N PRO A 955 -3.19 0.40 -17.76
CA PRO A 955 -3.55 0.82 -16.40
C PRO A 955 -4.44 -0.18 -15.64
N MET A 956 -4.24 -0.30 -14.33
CA MET A 956 -5.13 -1.07 -13.43
C MET A 956 -6.62 -0.69 -13.52
N SER A 957 -6.92 0.56 -13.87
CA SER A 957 -8.30 1.05 -14.01
C SER A 957 -8.91 0.84 -15.40
N TYR A 958 -8.22 0.16 -16.31
CA TYR A 958 -8.62 0.04 -17.72
C TYR A 958 -9.59 -1.13 -17.93
N ASN A 959 -10.80 -1.03 -17.37
CA ASN A 959 -11.88 -2.00 -17.58
C ASN A 959 -12.17 -2.17 -19.07
N SER A 960 -11.68 -3.27 -19.64
CA SER A 960 -11.67 -3.54 -21.08
C SER A 960 -11.74 -5.05 -21.30
N PRO A 961 -12.37 -5.54 -22.39
CA PRO A 961 -12.45 -6.98 -22.69
C PRO A 961 -11.12 -7.51 -23.27
N PHE A 962 -10.02 -7.08 -22.66
CA PHE A 962 -8.69 -6.95 -23.26
C PHE A 962 -7.59 -6.95 -22.16
N GLY A 963 -7.67 -7.89 -21.20
CA GLY A 963 -6.53 -8.26 -20.35
C GLY A 963 -6.45 -7.70 -18.92
N LEU A 964 -5.42 -8.15 -18.20
CA LEU A 964 -5.05 -7.78 -16.83
C LEU A 964 -3.71 -7.02 -16.82
N PRO A 965 -3.40 -6.16 -15.83
CA PRO A 965 -2.06 -5.58 -15.68
C PRO A 965 -0.98 -6.67 -15.57
N TRP A 966 0.14 -6.51 -16.29
CA TRP A 966 1.17 -7.58 -16.39
C TRP A 966 1.77 -7.90 -15.02
N ALA A 967 1.95 -6.86 -14.22
CA ALA A 967 2.43 -6.91 -12.85
C ALA A 967 1.44 -7.52 -11.83
N ASN A 968 0.34 -8.15 -12.29
CA ASN A 968 -0.48 -9.05 -11.47
C ASN A 968 -0.19 -10.55 -11.73
N LEU A 969 0.87 -10.88 -12.47
CA LEU A 969 1.26 -12.26 -12.82
C LEU A 969 2.57 -12.67 -12.09
N PRO A 970 2.49 -13.23 -10.86
CA PRO A 970 3.68 -13.54 -10.06
C PRO A 970 4.48 -14.75 -10.58
N ALA A 971 3.90 -15.56 -11.47
CA ALA A 971 4.56 -16.58 -12.28
C ALA A 971 3.78 -16.77 -13.58
N PHE A 972 4.46 -17.09 -14.68
CA PHE A 972 3.80 -17.56 -15.89
C PHE A 972 3.46 -19.05 -15.73
N THR A 973 2.33 -19.50 -16.27
CA THR A 973 2.02 -20.93 -16.43
C THR A 973 2.01 -21.30 -17.90
N ASP A 974 2.34 -22.56 -18.23
CA ASP A 974 2.43 -23.00 -19.62
C ASP A 974 1.10 -22.84 -20.39
N ASP A 975 -0.03 -22.88 -19.68
CA ASP A 975 -1.38 -22.83 -20.26
C ASP A 975 -2.02 -21.42 -20.29
N GLN A 976 -1.25 -20.35 -20.06
CA GLN A 976 -1.77 -18.99 -19.82
C GLN A 976 -2.07 -18.15 -21.09
N ALA A 977 -3.35 -17.85 -21.34
CA ALA A 977 -3.85 -17.23 -22.59
C ALA A 977 -3.24 -15.86 -23.00
N ASP A 978 -2.97 -15.74 -24.31
CA ASP A 978 -2.30 -14.59 -24.94
C ASP A 978 -3.13 -13.28 -24.90
N ASP A 979 -4.45 -13.40 -24.94
CA ASP A 979 -5.40 -12.28 -24.98
C ASP A 979 -5.61 -11.63 -23.60
N LEU A 980 -4.84 -12.08 -22.60
CA LEU A 980 -4.69 -11.43 -21.30
C LEU A 980 -3.77 -10.19 -21.33
N TYR A 981 -3.05 -9.89 -22.43
CA TYR A 981 -2.28 -8.65 -22.56
C TYR A 981 -2.19 -8.02 -23.98
N PRO A 982 -3.33 -7.67 -24.61
CA PRO A 982 -3.33 -6.92 -25.87
C PRO A 982 -2.88 -5.46 -25.69
N LEU A 983 -2.64 -4.78 -26.81
CA LEU A 983 -2.30 -3.35 -26.90
C LEU A 983 -0.96 -2.91 -26.26
N ARG A 984 -0.12 -3.84 -25.78
CA ARG A 984 1.20 -3.55 -25.18
C ARG A 984 2.02 -2.51 -25.96
N GLU A 985 2.12 -2.68 -27.28
CA GLU A 985 2.97 -1.82 -28.14
C GLU A 985 2.33 -0.44 -28.42
N LEU A 986 1.14 -0.17 -27.88
CA LEU A 986 0.55 1.17 -27.82
C LEU A 986 1.04 1.97 -26.61
N ASN A 987 1.62 1.31 -25.61
CA ASN A 987 2.21 1.92 -24.42
C ASN A 987 3.72 2.12 -24.56
N PHE A 988 4.33 2.85 -23.61
CA PHE A 988 5.77 3.09 -23.55
C PHE A 988 6.57 1.80 -23.32
N ASP A 989 6.15 0.93 -22.40
CA ASP A 989 6.93 -0.24 -21.98
C ASP A 989 7.24 -1.22 -23.14
N GLY A 990 6.23 -1.65 -23.90
CA GLY A 990 6.43 -2.49 -25.09
C GLY A 990 7.16 -1.75 -26.23
N ALA A 991 6.80 -0.49 -26.47
CA ALA A 991 7.39 0.30 -27.55
C ALA A 991 8.86 0.67 -27.30
N PHE A 992 9.29 0.80 -26.03
CA PHE A 992 10.67 1.11 -25.64
C PHE A 992 11.53 -0.14 -25.44
N GLU A 993 10.93 -1.31 -25.20
CA GLU A 993 11.66 -2.59 -25.20
C GLU A 993 12.18 -2.96 -26.60
N GLN A 994 11.40 -2.75 -27.67
CA GLN A 994 11.84 -3.08 -29.03
C GLN A 994 13.18 -2.41 -29.45
N PRO A 995 13.43 -1.10 -29.22
CA PRO A 995 14.74 -0.50 -29.47
C PRO A 995 15.83 -0.98 -28.48
N HIS A 996 15.49 -1.43 -27.28
CA HIS A 996 16.41 -2.09 -26.35
C HIS A 996 16.89 -3.45 -26.90
N ASP A 997 15.97 -4.29 -27.39
CA ASP A 997 16.27 -5.59 -28.00
C ASP A 997 17.19 -5.40 -29.23
N ASN A 998 16.88 -4.37 -30.04
CA ASN A 998 17.67 -3.95 -31.20
C ASN A 998 19.08 -3.44 -30.84
N TYR A 999 19.30 -2.89 -29.63
CA TYR A 999 20.64 -2.52 -29.15
C TYR A 999 21.44 -3.76 -28.75
N HIS A 1000 20.84 -4.68 -27.99
CA HIS A 1000 21.46 -5.99 -27.65
C HIS A 1000 21.91 -6.74 -28.91
N GLY A 1001 21.00 -6.93 -29.86
CA GLY A 1001 21.28 -7.55 -31.17
C GLY A 1001 22.26 -6.77 -32.05
N TRP A 1002 22.46 -5.47 -31.79
CA TRP A 1002 23.46 -4.67 -32.50
C TRP A 1002 24.87 -4.86 -31.95
N VAL A 1003 25.09 -5.09 -30.65
CA VAL A 1003 26.45 -5.18 -30.08
C VAL A 1003 27.17 -6.49 -30.45
N GLY A 1004 26.56 -7.65 -30.25
CA GLY A 1004 27.25 -8.94 -30.43
C GLY A 1004 26.42 -10.15 -30.02
N PRO A 1005 26.87 -11.37 -30.35
CA PRO A 1005 26.13 -12.60 -30.07
C PRO A 1005 25.93 -12.89 -28.58
N ASP A 1006 26.87 -12.50 -27.71
CA ASP A 1006 26.71 -12.62 -26.25
C ASP A 1006 25.72 -11.57 -25.70
N MET A 1007 25.82 -10.32 -26.16
CA MET A 1007 24.83 -9.28 -25.82
C MET A 1007 23.42 -9.59 -26.36
N ALA A 1008 23.32 -10.32 -27.48
CA ALA A 1008 22.06 -10.73 -28.11
C ALA A 1008 21.38 -11.96 -27.46
N ASP A 1009 21.88 -12.46 -26.33
CA ASP A 1009 21.29 -13.56 -25.57
C ASP A 1009 21.12 -13.17 -24.10
N ASN A 1010 19.91 -13.30 -23.58
CA ASN A 1010 19.56 -12.94 -22.21
C ASN A 1010 20.40 -13.67 -21.14
N ALA A 1011 20.87 -14.89 -21.43
CA ALA A 1011 21.73 -15.68 -20.55
C ALA A 1011 23.21 -15.26 -20.58
N TYR A 1012 23.64 -14.47 -21.57
CA TYR A 1012 25.03 -14.05 -21.77
C TYR A 1012 25.23 -12.53 -21.63
N THR A 1013 24.21 -11.72 -21.93
CA THR A 1013 24.30 -10.25 -22.00
C THR A 1013 24.74 -9.61 -20.68
N GLY A 1014 24.28 -10.15 -19.54
CA GLY A 1014 24.69 -9.69 -18.20
C GLY A 1014 26.18 -9.89 -17.85
N PHE A 1015 26.94 -10.60 -18.69
CA PHE A 1015 28.39 -10.84 -18.51
C PHE A 1015 29.28 -9.86 -19.31
N ASP A 1016 28.72 -9.03 -20.22
CA ASP A 1016 29.48 -7.99 -20.94
C ASP A 1016 29.35 -6.63 -20.22
N PRO A 1017 30.45 -5.97 -19.81
CA PRO A 1017 30.43 -4.63 -19.20
C PRO A 1017 29.71 -3.53 -20.00
N VAL A 1018 29.49 -3.70 -21.31
CA VAL A 1018 28.63 -2.81 -22.11
C VAL A 1018 27.20 -2.78 -21.58
N PHE A 1019 26.69 -3.90 -21.05
CA PHE A 1019 25.36 -4.02 -20.45
C PHE A 1019 25.09 -2.93 -19.42
N LEU A 1020 26.01 -2.74 -18.45
CA LEU A 1020 25.87 -1.74 -17.38
C LEU A 1020 25.71 -0.32 -17.93
N SER A 1021 26.60 0.09 -18.83
CA SER A 1021 26.57 1.43 -19.41
C SER A 1021 25.42 1.66 -20.39
N MET A 1022 24.98 0.61 -21.09
CA MET A 1022 23.82 0.66 -21.98
C MET A 1022 22.53 0.82 -21.18
N HIS A 1023 22.28 -0.06 -20.20
CA HIS A 1023 21.12 0.03 -19.33
C HIS A 1023 21.11 1.31 -18.50
N ALA A 1024 22.26 1.82 -18.06
CA ALA A 1024 22.33 3.12 -17.38
C ALA A 1024 21.87 4.29 -18.28
N ASN A 1025 21.96 4.19 -19.62
CA ASN A 1025 21.41 5.19 -20.53
C ASN A 1025 19.91 4.95 -20.84
N LEU A 1026 19.46 3.71 -20.91
CA LEU A 1026 18.03 3.39 -21.02
C LEU A 1026 17.27 3.85 -19.77
N ASP A 1027 17.87 3.66 -18.58
CA ASP A 1027 17.38 4.14 -17.30
C ASP A 1027 17.33 5.69 -17.22
N ARG A 1028 18.28 6.39 -17.87
CA ARG A 1028 18.24 7.84 -18.05
C ARG A 1028 17.03 8.28 -18.87
N LEU A 1029 16.75 7.59 -19.97
CA LEU A 1029 15.59 7.87 -20.84
C LEU A 1029 14.27 7.53 -20.13
N PHE A 1030 14.23 6.44 -19.36
CA PHE A 1030 13.09 6.05 -18.53
C PHE A 1030 12.78 7.11 -17.44
N GLU A 1031 13.78 7.64 -16.73
CA GLU A 1031 13.55 8.79 -15.82
C GLU A 1031 13.04 10.02 -16.58
N VAL A 1032 13.58 10.33 -17.76
CA VAL A 1032 13.06 11.45 -18.58
C VAL A 1032 11.58 11.25 -18.94
N TYR A 1033 11.16 10.02 -19.27
CA TYR A 1033 9.75 9.71 -19.52
C TYR A 1033 8.89 9.93 -18.26
N ILE A 1034 9.25 9.32 -17.12
CA ILE A 1034 8.47 9.49 -15.86
C ILE A 1034 8.37 10.98 -15.45
N ARG A 1035 9.42 11.79 -15.66
CA ARG A 1035 9.38 13.23 -15.33
C ARG A 1035 8.76 14.10 -16.42
N ALA A 1036 8.51 13.59 -17.61
CA ALA A 1036 7.67 14.24 -18.62
C ALA A 1036 6.17 13.95 -18.40
N HIS A 1037 5.86 12.79 -17.80
CA HIS A 1037 4.52 12.24 -17.62
C HIS A 1037 4.18 11.97 -16.13
N PRO A 1038 3.97 13.02 -15.31
CA PRO A 1038 3.63 12.87 -13.89
C PRO A 1038 2.22 12.28 -13.63
N GLU A 1039 1.38 12.18 -14.66
CA GLU A 1039 0.02 11.62 -14.61
C GLU A 1039 -0.06 10.09 -14.67
N GLN A 1040 1.07 9.40 -14.84
CA GLN A 1040 1.10 7.97 -15.13
C GLN A 1040 0.83 7.09 -13.91
N THR A 1041 0.05 6.04 -14.13
CA THR A 1041 -0.21 4.97 -13.16
C THR A 1041 0.79 3.84 -13.34
N TYR A 1042 1.26 3.28 -12.22
CA TYR A 1042 2.20 2.15 -12.16
C TYR A 1042 1.66 1.11 -11.18
N THR A 1043 1.92 -0.18 -11.40
CA THR A 1043 1.50 -1.25 -10.49
C THR A 1043 2.40 -1.29 -9.25
N ALA A 1044 2.09 -0.40 -8.29
CA ALA A 1044 3.02 0.05 -7.26
C ALA A 1044 3.59 -1.05 -6.34
N ASN A 1045 2.89 -2.18 -6.16
CA ASN A 1045 3.27 -3.22 -5.19
C ASN A 1045 4.09 -4.37 -5.78
N PHE A 1046 4.24 -4.48 -7.11
CA PHE A 1046 4.83 -5.67 -7.72
C PHE A 1046 6.33 -5.83 -7.39
N PRO A 1047 6.76 -7.00 -6.87
CA PRO A 1047 8.10 -7.19 -6.32
C PRO A 1047 9.16 -7.50 -7.38
N LEU A 1048 10.20 -6.68 -7.44
CA LEU A 1048 11.35 -6.84 -8.34
C LEU A 1048 12.36 -7.82 -7.75
N ARG A 1049 11.98 -9.10 -7.63
CA ARG A 1049 12.84 -10.13 -7.02
C ARG A 1049 14.16 -10.29 -7.79
N PRO A 1050 15.29 -10.57 -7.11
CA PRO A 1050 15.45 -10.77 -5.66
C PRO A 1050 15.81 -9.48 -4.90
N PHE A 1051 15.63 -8.30 -5.50
CA PHE A 1051 16.07 -7.03 -4.91
C PHE A 1051 15.22 -6.63 -3.70
N THR A 1052 15.88 -6.32 -2.58
CA THR A 1052 15.29 -5.79 -1.36
C THR A 1052 15.79 -4.36 -1.12
N THR A 1053 15.20 -3.64 -0.17
CA THR A 1053 15.69 -2.33 0.31
C THR A 1053 15.91 -1.30 -0.82
N LEU A 1054 14.88 -1.02 -1.63
CA LEU A 1054 14.97 -0.11 -2.80
C LEU A 1054 16.06 -0.48 -3.83
N GLY A 1055 16.49 -1.75 -3.90
CA GLY A 1055 17.54 -2.19 -4.81
C GLY A 1055 18.97 -2.00 -4.28
N SER A 1056 19.15 -1.76 -2.97
CA SER A 1056 20.50 -1.74 -2.36
C SER A 1056 20.97 -3.12 -1.87
N THR A 1057 20.08 -4.10 -1.77
CA THR A 1057 20.37 -5.47 -1.31
C THR A 1057 19.61 -6.51 -2.12
N ILE A 1058 19.98 -7.78 -1.97
CA ILE A 1058 19.23 -8.93 -2.52
C ILE A 1058 19.02 -9.98 -1.43
N ASP A 1059 17.92 -10.73 -1.51
CA ASP A 1059 17.71 -11.95 -0.73
C ASP A 1059 17.06 -13.02 -1.63
N TYR A 1060 17.68 -14.21 -1.71
CA TYR A 1060 17.18 -15.34 -2.50
C TYR A 1060 16.37 -16.36 -1.67
N SER A 1061 16.25 -16.13 -0.36
CA SER A 1061 15.63 -17.01 0.63
C SER A 1061 14.36 -16.42 1.25
N GLU A 1062 14.15 -15.11 1.09
CA GLU A 1062 12.96 -14.41 1.54
C GLU A 1062 11.70 -14.82 0.76
N SER A 1063 10.70 -15.36 1.46
CA SER A 1063 9.43 -15.78 0.86
C SER A 1063 8.35 -14.69 0.88
N ARG A 1064 8.55 -13.60 1.63
CA ARG A 1064 7.56 -12.53 1.80
C ARG A 1064 7.65 -11.51 0.68
N GLU A 1065 6.61 -11.43 -0.12
CA GLU A 1065 6.60 -10.63 -1.36
C GLU A 1065 6.83 -9.13 -1.11
N PHE A 1066 6.34 -8.60 0.02
CA PHE A 1066 6.47 -7.20 0.43
C PHE A 1066 7.88 -6.78 0.90
N MET A 1067 8.82 -7.71 1.06
CA MET A 1067 10.20 -7.39 1.47
C MET A 1067 11.07 -6.91 0.30
N TYR A 1068 10.62 -7.17 -0.93
CA TYR A 1068 11.31 -6.81 -2.15
C TYR A 1068 11.01 -5.37 -2.57
N ALA A 1069 11.98 -4.71 -3.20
CA ALA A 1069 11.79 -3.42 -3.83
C ALA A 1069 10.78 -3.54 -4.97
N THR A 1070 9.84 -2.60 -5.08
CA THR A 1070 8.73 -2.72 -6.04
C THR A 1070 8.88 -1.85 -7.29
N ILE A 1071 7.99 -2.03 -8.27
CA ILE A 1071 7.82 -1.04 -9.36
C ILE A 1071 7.55 0.35 -8.77
N GLY A 1072 6.66 0.47 -7.77
CA GLY A 1072 6.35 1.74 -7.10
C GLY A 1072 7.53 2.34 -6.31
N ASP A 1073 8.50 1.54 -5.90
CA ASP A 1073 9.79 2.05 -5.43
C ASP A 1073 10.64 2.58 -6.59
N MET A 1074 10.81 1.79 -7.65
CA MET A 1074 11.75 2.15 -8.73
C MET A 1074 11.23 3.24 -9.66
N THR A 1075 9.94 3.57 -9.67
CA THR A 1075 9.38 4.71 -10.42
C THR A 1075 9.49 6.05 -9.67
N LYS A 1076 9.96 6.05 -8.41
CA LYS A 1076 10.38 7.27 -7.68
C LYS A 1076 11.49 8.00 -8.44
N SER A 1077 11.65 9.30 -8.18
CA SER A 1077 12.69 10.09 -8.85
C SER A 1077 14.08 9.56 -8.51
N THR A 1078 15.00 9.62 -9.47
CA THR A 1078 16.39 9.17 -9.29
C THR A 1078 17.04 9.80 -8.06
N GLN A 1079 16.74 11.09 -7.79
CA GLN A 1079 17.17 11.77 -6.57
C GLN A 1079 16.64 11.13 -5.28
N ALA A 1080 15.39 10.66 -5.24
CA ALA A 1080 14.83 9.91 -4.12
C ALA A 1080 15.41 8.48 -4.01
N LEU A 1081 15.98 7.97 -5.10
CA LEU A 1081 16.77 6.73 -5.16
C LEU A 1081 18.28 6.96 -4.91
N GLY A 1082 18.69 8.18 -4.55
CA GLY A 1082 20.07 8.50 -4.16
C GLY A 1082 21.05 8.77 -5.30
N TYR A 1083 20.60 8.91 -6.56
CA TYR A 1083 21.48 9.18 -7.70
C TYR A 1083 20.91 10.20 -8.69
N MET A 1084 21.76 10.73 -9.57
CA MET A 1084 21.36 11.65 -10.65
C MET A 1084 22.21 11.46 -11.90
N TYR A 1085 21.72 11.97 -13.03
CA TYR A 1085 22.45 11.96 -14.30
C TYR A 1085 23.13 13.31 -14.57
N ALA A 1086 24.41 13.28 -14.94
CA ALA A 1086 25.08 14.42 -15.58
C ALA A 1086 24.67 14.55 -17.06
N PRO A 1087 24.81 15.74 -17.69
CA PRO A 1087 24.54 15.90 -19.12
C PRO A 1087 25.41 15.00 -20.02
N PRO A 1088 24.88 14.59 -21.20
CA PRO A 1088 25.62 13.75 -22.13
C PRO A 1088 26.76 14.50 -22.83
N ALA A 1089 27.72 13.77 -23.39
CA ALA A 1089 28.88 14.34 -24.08
C ALA A 1089 28.53 14.86 -25.48
N ALA A 1090 27.57 14.21 -26.14
CA ALA A 1090 26.95 14.63 -27.39
C ALA A 1090 25.44 14.84 -27.18
N ALA A 1091 24.81 15.67 -28.00
CA ALA A 1091 23.38 15.99 -27.84
C ALA A 1091 22.50 14.77 -28.18
N ASP A 1092 21.48 14.53 -27.34
CA ASP A 1092 20.42 13.56 -27.63
C ASP A 1092 19.73 13.86 -28.97
N PHE A 1093 19.34 12.82 -29.71
CA PHE A 1093 18.64 12.91 -31.00
C PHE A 1093 17.38 13.77 -30.95
N LEU A 1094 16.73 13.81 -29.79
CA LEU A 1094 15.58 14.66 -29.50
C LEU A 1094 15.89 15.53 -28.29
N ASP A 1095 15.56 16.84 -28.33
CA ASP A 1095 15.73 17.72 -27.17
C ASP A 1095 14.72 17.38 -26.08
N LEU A 1096 15.14 16.49 -25.18
CA LEU A 1096 14.37 15.99 -24.04
C LEU A 1096 13.85 17.10 -23.11
N ARG A 1097 14.51 18.28 -23.08
CA ARG A 1097 14.02 19.45 -22.32
C ARG A 1097 12.84 20.13 -23.01
N THR A 1098 12.92 20.32 -24.32
CA THR A 1098 11.79 20.83 -25.11
C THR A 1098 10.64 19.83 -25.15
N MET A 1099 10.93 18.52 -25.19
CA MET A 1099 9.91 17.45 -25.16
C MET A 1099 9.02 17.53 -23.92
N ARG A 1100 9.63 17.52 -22.72
CA ARG A 1100 8.92 17.70 -21.43
C ARG A 1100 8.07 18.97 -21.43
N GLN A 1101 8.61 20.08 -21.93
CA GLN A 1101 7.88 21.36 -22.06
C GLN A 1101 6.79 21.40 -23.15
N GLN A 1102 6.76 20.45 -24.09
CA GLN A 1102 5.69 20.32 -25.08
C GLN A 1102 4.58 19.41 -24.55
N ILE A 1103 4.94 18.24 -24.01
CA ILE A 1103 4.01 17.27 -23.44
C ILE A 1103 3.19 17.90 -22.30
N GLN A 1104 3.85 18.60 -21.36
CA GLN A 1104 3.20 19.35 -20.29
C GLN A 1104 2.26 20.48 -20.77
N LYS A 1105 2.38 20.95 -22.03
CA LYS A 1105 1.46 21.94 -22.63
C LYS A 1105 0.31 21.30 -23.40
N THR A 1106 0.46 20.04 -23.85
CA THR A 1106 -0.59 19.26 -24.51
C THR A 1106 -1.36 18.34 -23.57
N ALA A 1107 -0.94 18.22 -22.31
CA ALA A 1107 -1.59 17.48 -21.22
C ALA A 1107 -2.95 18.10 -20.81
N CYS A 1108 -3.92 17.99 -21.71
CA CYS A 1108 -5.34 18.20 -21.47
C CYS A 1108 -6.00 16.83 -21.25
N PRO A 1109 -6.97 16.66 -20.32
CA PRO A 1109 -7.65 15.39 -20.10
C PRO A 1109 -8.24 14.80 -21.40
N MET A 1110 -8.36 13.46 -21.48
CA MET A 1110 -8.87 12.75 -22.66
C MET A 1110 -10.24 13.28 -23.11
N GLY A 1111 -10.22 14.19 -24.08
CA GLY A 1111 -11.39 14.99 -24.46
C GLY A 1111 -11.27 15.77 -25.77
N TYR A 1112 -10.21 15.56 -26.55
CA TYR A 1112 -10.05 16.18 -27.86
C TYR A 1112 -10.95 15.52 -28.92
N LYS A 1113 -12.18 16.03 -29.04
CA LYS A 1113 -13.01 15.80 -30.23
C LYS A 1113 -12.26 16.29 -31.47
N ALA A 1114 -12.08 15.41 -32.46
CA ALA A 1114 -11.50 15.80 -33.74
C ALA A 1114 -12.37 16.87 -34.43
N GLN A 1115 -11.74 17.83 -35.11
CA GLN A 1115 -12.48 18.71 -36.01
C GLN A 1115 -12.90 17.92 -37.26
N PRO A 1116 -14.20 17.84 -37.60
CA PRO A 1116 -14.63 17.16 -38.81
C PRO A 1116 -14.28 18.01 -40.05
N GLY A 1117 -13.30 17.58 -40.84
CA GLY A 1117 -12.98 18.25 -42.11
C GLY A 1117 -11.62 17.92 -42.75
N SER A 1118 -10.61 17.52 -41.97
CA SER A 1118 -9.31 17.11 -42.52
C SER A 1118 -9.34 15.65 -43.03
N PRO A 1119 -8.92 15.35 -44.28
CA PRO A 1119 -8.85 13.98 -44.75
C PRO A 1119 -7.80 13.17 -43.99
N GLU A 1120 -8.14 11.95 -43.57
CA GLU A 1120 -7.21 11.07 -42.86
C GLU A 1120 -6.13 10.54 -43.81
N VAL A 1121 -4.93 11.12 -43.71
CA VAL A 1121 -3.73 10.56 -44.35
C VAL A 1121 -3.35 9.28 -43.59
N LYS A 1122 -3.53 8.13 -44.25
CA LYS A 1122 -3.09 6.85 -43.72
C LYS A 1122 -1.57 6.69 -43.81
N THR A 1123 -0.98 6.04 -42.82
CA THR A 1123 0.46 5.78 -42.66
C THR A 1123 0.72 4.26 -42.73
N PRO A 1124 1.76 3.80 -43.44
CA PRO A 1124 2.09 2.38 -43.51
C PRO A 1124 2.95 1.92 -42.32
N TYR A 1125 2.62 0.76 -41.79
CA TYR A 1125 3.33 0.06 -40.71
C TYR A 1125 3.52 -1.42 -41.08
N VAL A 1126 4.57 -2.06 -40.57
CA VAL A 1126 4.70 -3.51 -40.60
C VAL A 1126 4.45 -4.05 -39.19
N LEU A 1127 3.46 -4.93 -39.06
CA LEU A 1127 3.12 -5.60 -37.81
C LEU A 1127 3.61 -7.05 -37.85
N PHE A 1128 4.45 -7.42 -36.89
CA PHE A 1128 4.71 -8.82 -36.54
C PHE A 1128 3.72 -9.22 -35.47
N THR A 1129 2.82 -10.16 -35.78
CA THR A 1129 1.92 -10.75 -34.79
C THR A 1129 2.47 -12.09 -34.32
N ASP A 1130 2.02 -12.53 -33.15
CA ASP A 1130 2.35 -13.83 -32.59
C ASP A 1130 3.84 -13.99 -32.18
N VAL A 1131 4.52 -12.89 -31.83
CA VAL A 1131 5.95 -12.88 -31.44
C VAL A 1131 6.12 -13.50 -30.05
N LYS A 1132 7.02 -14.49 -29.96
CA LYS A 1132 7.30 -15.27 -28.74
C LYS A 1132 8.80 -15.21 -28.40
N CYS A 1133 9.18 -15.65 -27.20
CA CYS A 1133 10.57 -15.96 -26.90
C CYS A 1133 11.14 -16.96 -27.92
N THR A 1134 12.43 -16.85 -28.22
CA THR A 1134 13.18 -17.85 -28.98
C THR A 1134 14.33 -18.41 -28.14
N LYS A 1135 14.75 -19.64 -28.44
CA LYS A 1135 15.89 -20.29 -27.79
C LYS A 1135 17.21 -19.76 -28.36
N GLU A 1136 17.27 -19.59 -29.67
CA GLU A 1136 18.35 -18.93 -30.40
C GLU A 1136 17.99 -17.46 -30.67
N SER A 1137 18.98 -16.62 -30.98
CA SER A 1137 18.81 -15.17 -31.14
C SER A 1137 18.60 -14.85 -32.61
N TYR A 1138 17.52 -14.16 -32.99
CA TYR A 1138 17.21 -13.92 -34.40
C TYR A 1138 17.12 -12.43 -34.75
N GLN A 1139 17.46 -12.11 -35.99
CA GLN A 1139 17.32 -10.79 -36.59
C GLN A 1139 16.42 -10.88 -37.82
N ILE A 1140 15.45 -9.99 -37.93
CA ILE A 1140 14.54 -9.88 -39.08
C ILE A 1140 14.75 -8.52 -39.74
N ASP A 1141 15.28 -8.54 -40.96
CA ASP A 1141 15.44 -7.35 -41.82
C ASP A 1141 14.32 -7.32 -42.87
N VAL A 1142 13.59 -6.19 -42.94
CA VAL A 1142 12.36 -6.07 -43.73
C VAL A 1142 12.52 -5.07 -44.88
N PHE A 1143 12.09 -5.47 -46.08
CA PHE A 1143 12.22 -4.69 -47.32
C PHE A 1143 10.90 -4.62 -48.11
N THR A 1144 10.73 -3.58 -48.92
CA THR A 1144 9.57 -3.45 -49.81
C THR A 1144 9.53 -4.53 -50.90
N PRO A 1145 8.36 -4.84 -51.51
CA PRO A 1145 8.23 -5.89 -52.54
C PRO A 1145 8.93 -5.60 -53.89
N LYS A 1146 9.73 -4.54 -53.96
CA LYS A 1146 10.50 -4.08 -55.13
C LYS A 1146 12.00 -3.93 -54.84
N ALA A 1147 12.47 -4.31 -53.66
CA ALA A 1147 13.87 -4.19 -53.28
C ALA A 1147 14.78 -5.03 -54.19
N ALA A 1148 15.61 -4.36 -54.98
CA ALA A 1148 16.65 -5.00 -55.81
C ALA A 1148 17.92 -5.35 -55.02
N SER A 1149 18.02 -4.87 -53.78
CA SER A 1149 19.10 -5.15 -52.84
C SER A 1149 18.49 -5.43 -51.46
N LEU A 1150 19.01 -6.44 -50.76
CA LEU A 1150 18.64 -6.80 -49.40
C LEU A 1150 19.71 -6.36 -48.39
N SER A 1151 20.48 -5.32 -48.73
CA SER A 1151 21.40 -4.66 -47.80
C SER A 1151 20.62 -3.84 -46.77
N PRO A 1152 20.75 -4.09 -45.45
CA PRO A 1152 19.97 -3.45 -44.39
C PRO A 1152 20.53 -2.08 -43.97
N ASP A 1153 20.95 -1.26 -44.93
CA ASP A 1153 21.38 0.13 -44.69
C ASP A 1153 20.19 1.09 -44.86
N PRO A 1154 19.76 1.82 -43.81
CA PRO A 1154 18.62 2.74 -43.87
C PRO A 1154 18.88 4.09 -44.56
N VAL A 1155 20.10 4.33 -45.06
CA VAL A 1155 20.48 5.49 -45.88
C VAL A 1155 20.63 5.07 -47.34
N GLU A 1156 21.46 4.04 -47.60
CA GLU A 1156 21.82 3.62 -48.96
C GLU A 1156 20.79 2.67 -49.61
N ASN A 1157 19.92 2.01 -48.83
CA ASN A 1157 18.82 1.20 -49.36
C ASN A 1157 17.46 1.88 -49.14
N PRO A 1158 16.92 2.64 -50.11
CA PRO A 1158 15.61 3.30 -50.00
C PRO A 1158 14.43 2.31 -50.00
N TYR A 1159 14.68 1.01 -50.06
CA TYR A 1159 13.67 -0.05 -49.92
C TYR A 1159 13.72 -0.78 -48.57
N PHE A 1160 14.61 -0.40 -47.66
CA PHE A 1160 14.73 -0.99 -46.32
C PHE A 1160 13.78 -0.33 -45.30
N ILE A 1161 12.83 -1.12 -44.79
CA ILE A 1161 11.81 -0.68 -43.83
C ILE A 1161 12.43 -0.58 -42.43
N GLY A 1162 13.15 -1.61 -41.99
CA GLY A 1162 13.81 -1.62 -40.68
C GLY A 1162 14.16 -3.03 -40.20
N ARG A 1163 14.70 -3.06 -38.98
CA ARG A 1163 15.20 -4.25 -38.29
C ARG A 1163 14.45 -4.51 -36.99
N LEU A 1164 14.22 -5.78 -36.71
CA LEU A 1164 13.80 -6.32 -35.43
C LEU A 1164 14.81 -7.37 -34.94
N THR A 1165 15.21 -7.30 -33.69
CA THR A 1165 15.89 -8.38 -32.97
C THR A 1165 14.88 -9.11 -32.09
N LEU A 1166 14.94 -10.44 -32.10
CA LEU A 1166 14.28 -11.33 -31.16
C LEU A 1166 15.37 -11.93 -30.25
N LEU A 1167 15.32 -11.56 -28.96
CA LEU A 1167 16.34 -11.91 -27.99
C LEU A 1167 16.19 -13.37 -27.53
N ALA A 1168 17.29 -14.13 -27.56
CA ALA A 1168 17.30 -15.48 -27.01
C ALA A 1168 17.12 -15.48 -25.49
N MET A 1169 16.48 -16.52 -24.97
CA MET A 1169 16.36 -16.78 -23.53
C MET A 1169 17.28 -17.91 -23.03
N GLY A 1170 18.18 -18.39 -23.89
CA GLY A 1170 19.21 -19.39 -23.58
C GLY A 1170 18.73 -20.86 -23.64
N PRO A 1171 19.65 -21.83 -23.48
CA PRO A 1171 19.34 -23.26 -23.43
C PRO A 1171 18.87 -23.74 -22.04
N GLU A 1172 18.16 -24.87 -22.00
CA GLU A 1172 17.80 -25.60 -20.76
C GLU A 1172 19.03 -26.23 -20.06
N GLU A 1173 19.90 -25.44 -19.45
CA GLU A 1173 20.97 -25.96 -18.58
C GLU A 1173 20.61 -25.88 -17.09
N VAL A 1174 21.07 -26.89 -16.34
CA VAL A 1174 20.84 -27.04 -14.90
C VAL A 1174 22.03 -26.46 -14.13
N VAL A 1175 22.00 -25.15 -13.89
CA VAL A 1175 23.03 -24.46 -13.09
C VAL A 1175 22.77 -24.75 -11.60
N ASN A 1176 23.76 -25.31 -10.90
CA ASN A 1176 23.70 -25.62 -9.45
C ASN A 1176 22.46 -26.42 -8.99
N GLY A 1177 21.89 -27.26 -9.86
CA GLY A 1177 20.72 -28.08 -9.52
C GLY A 1177 19.37 -27.36 -9.68
N LYS A 1178 19.33 -26.11 -10.14
CA LYS A 1178 18.12 -25.42 -10.59
C LYS A 1178 18.08 -25.39 -12.12
N GLN A 1179 16.90 -25.54 -12.71
CA GLN A 1179 16.72 -25.34 -14.15
C GLN A 1179 16.67 -23.85 -14.46
N CYS A 1180 17.48 -23.38 -15.42
CA CYS A 1180 17.20 -22.12 -16.07
C CYS A 1180 16.01 -22.25 -17.04
N ALA A 1181 15.21 -21.18 -17.10
CA ALA A 1181 14.38 -20.80 -18.25
C ALA A 1181 13.25 -21.73 -18.75
N LYS A 1182 12.75 -22.72 -17.99
CA LYS A 1182 11.46 -23.35 -18.33
C LYS A 1182 10.30 -22.35 -18.18
N ASP A 1183 10.03 -21.92 -16.95
CA ASP A 1183 8.78 -21.24 -16.60
C ASP A 1183 8.72 -19.73 -16.99
N ARG A 1184 9.67 -19.23 -17.80
CA ARG A 1184 9.62 -17.85 -18.33
C ARG A 1184 9.11 -17.75 -19.77
N CYS A 1185 9.24 -18.83 -20.54
CA CYS A 1185 8.86 -18.90 -21.95
C CYS A 1185 8.22 -20.24 -22.34
N GLY A 1186 7.99 -21.15 -21.37
CA GLY A 1186 7.36 -22.45 -21.58
C GLY A 1186 5.93 -22.36 -22.10
N ALA A 1187 5.24 -21.24 -21.83
CA ALA A 1187 3.92 -20.94 -22.33
C ALA A 1187 3.85 -20.91 -23.87
N PRO A 1188 3.17 -21.86 -24.53
CA PRO A 1188 2.63 -21.70 -25.89
C PRO A 1188 1.78 -20.44 -26.12
N GLN A 1189 1.52 -19.62 -25.11
CA GLN A 1189 0.55 -18.53 -25.10
C GLN A 1189 1.13 -17.16 -24.65
N GLN A 1190 2.44 -16.94 -24.81
CA GLN A 1190 3.00 -15.58 -24.89
C GLN A 1190 3.04 -15.11 -26.35
N ARG A 1191 2.27 -14.06 -26.70
CA ARG A 1191 2.29 -13.39 -28.01
C ARG A 1191 2.33 -11.86 -27.87
N THR A 1192 3.52 -11.27 -27.95
CA THR A 1192 3.69 -9.82 -28.12
C THR A 1192 3.51 -9.45 -29.60
N VAL A 1193 3.38 -8.16 -29.90
CA VAL A 1193 3.45 -7.62 -31.27
C VAL A 1193 4.77 -6.86 -31.42
N ARG A 1194 5.29 -6.72 -32.63
CA ARG A 1194 6.41 -5.81 -32.91
C ARG A 1194 6.12 -4.96 -34.16
N ILE A 1195 6.52 -3.69 -34.14
CA ILE A 1195 6.03 -2.66 -35.09
C ILE A 1195 7.20 -1.91 -35.73
N LEU A 1196 7.19 -1.81 -37.06
CA LEU A 1196 8.09 -0.93 -37.81
C LEU A 1196 7.28 0.13 -38.56
N GLU A 1197 7.56 1.42 -38.35
CA GLU A 1197 6.99 2.50 -39.17
C GLU A 1197 7.62 2.46 -40.57
N ALA A 1198 6.80 2.23 -41.59
CA ALA A 1198 7.24 2.12 -42.99
C ALA A 1198 7.00 3.41 -43.80
N ASN A 1199 6.60 4.49 -43.15
CA ASN A 1199 6.27 5.77 -43.78
C ASN A 1199 7.44 6.37 -44.59
N CYS A 1200 8.67 6.14 -44.16
CA CYS A 1200 9.89 6.51 -44.89
C CYS A 1200 10.02 5.85 -46.28
N VAL A 1201 9.29 4.76 -46.56
CA VAL A 1201 9.25 4.08 -47.86
C VAL A 1201 7.84 4.04 -48.46
N ARG A 1202 6.94 4.93 -48.01
CA ARG A 1202 5.53 5.02 -48.41
C ARG A 1202 5.34 4.88 -49.93
N ASP A 1203 6.01 5.72 -50.71
CA ASP A 1203 5.82 5.79 -52.16
C ASP A 1203 6.21 4.47 -52.85
N ALA A 1204 7.20 3.75 -52.33
CA ALA A 1204 7.59 2.44 -52.85
C ALA A 1204 6.53 1.36 -52.56
N LEU A 1205 5.83 1.46 -51.42
CA LEU A 1205 4.73 0.57 -51.01
C LEU A 1205 3.43 0.87 -51.76
N GLU A 1206 3.01 2.14 -51.88
CA GLU A 1206 1.82 2.51 -52.67
C GLU A 1206 1.95 2.05 -54.13
N ASN A 1207 3.17 2.15 -54.69
CA ASN A 1207 3.46 1.67 -56.04
C ASN A 1207 3.71 0.15 -56.14
N ALA A 1208 3.68 -0.64 -55.05
CA ALA A 1208 3.97 -2.08 -55.10
C ALA A 1208 2.74 -2.95 -55.44
N GLY A 1209 1.53 -2.52 -55.04
CA GLY A 1209 0.32 -3.35 -55.04
C GLY A 1209 0.29 -4.34 -53.86
N GLU A 1210 -0.66 -5.28 -53.87
CA GLU A 1210 -0.86 -6.32 -52.85
C GLU A 1210 0.22 -7.43 -52.91
N LYS A 1211 1.50 -7.06 -52.98
CA LYS A 1211 2.63 -7.98 -52.96
C LYS A 1211 3.18 -8.12 -51.54
N GLU A 1212 3.59 -9.33 -51.17
CA GLU A 1212 4.24 -9.59 -49.89
C GLU A 1212 5.57 -8.82 -49.74
N LEU A 1213 5.87 -8.41 -48.51
CA LEU A 1213 7.15 -7.85 -48.12
C LEU A 1213 8.26 -8.89 -48.27
N ILE A 1214 9.48 -8.45 -48.57
CA ILE A 1214 10.65 -9.32 -48.56
C ILE A 1214 11.26 -9.26 -47.16
N GLN A 1215 11.58 -10.41 -46.57
CA GLN A 1215 12.22 -10.48 -45.26
C GLN A 1215 13.45 -11.38 -45.31
N VAL A 1216 14.51 -10.98 -44.62
CA VAL A 1216 15.69 -11.81 -44.37
C VAL A 1216 15.73 -12.12 -42.88
N VAL A 1217 15.79 -13.39 -42.52
CA VAL A 1217 15.93 -13.85 -41.14
C VAL A 1217 17.33 -14.42 -40.96
N THR A 1218 18.08 -13.87 -40.02
CA THR A 1218 19.46 -14.29 -39.71
C THR A 1218 19.51 -14.78 -38.27
N ASP A 1219 20.13 -15.94 -38.06
CA ASP A 1219 20.53 -16.39 -36.73
C ASP A 1219 21.77 -15.60 -36.29
N LEU A 1220 21.66 -14.88 -35.17
CA LEU A 1220 22.72 -14.00 -34.66
C LEU A 1220 23.88 -14.79 -34.03
N GLN A 1221 23.71 -16.08 -33.71
CA GLN A 1221 24.78 -16.96 -33.20
C GLN A 1221 25.66 -17.49 -34.34
N THR A 1222 25.06 -18.07 -35.38
CA THR A 1222 25.81 -18.64 -36.52
C THR A 1222 26.16 -17.61 -37.58
N GLY A 1223 25.39 -16.52 -37.68
CA GLY A 1223 25.44 -15.57 -38.79
C GLY A 1223 24.77 -16.08 -40.08
N GLU A 1224 24.17 -17.27 -40.07
CA GLU A 1224 23.55 -17.86 -41.26
C GLU A 1224 22.14 -17.31 -41.51
N VAL A 1225 21.77 -17.20 -42.79
CA VAL A 1225 20.42 -16.81 -43.22
C VAL A 1225 19.51 -18.04 -43.21
N VAL A 1226 18.46 -17.99 -42.39
CA VAL A 1226 17.47 -19.06 -42.27
C VAL A 1226 16.65 -19.16 -43.56
N ALA A 1227 16.39 -20.38 -44.03
CA ALA A 1227 15.62 -20.61 -45.24
C ALA A 1227 14.17 -20.08 -45.12
N GLU A 1228 13.65 -19.45 -46.17
CA GLU A 1228 12.31 -18.87 -46.19
C GLU A 1228 11.20 -19.90 -45.93
N SER A 1229 11.36 -21.12 -46.45
CA SER A 1229 10.45 -22.25 -46.18
C SER A 1229 10.46 -22.72 -44.72
N GLN A 1230 11.47 -22.34 -43.93
CA GLN A 1230 11.63 -22.70 -42.52
C GLN A 1230 11.07 -21.58 -41.62
N TRP A 1231 11.58 -20.35 -41.72
CA TRP A 1231 11.14 -19.27 -40.82
C TRP A 1231 9.68 -18.84 -41.05
N ARG A 1232 9.11 -19.01 -42.26
CA ARG A 1232 7.66 -18.75 -42.48
C ARG A 1232 6.74 -19.69 -41.70
N GLN A 1233 7.25 -20.78 -41.13
CA GLN A 1233 6.50 -21.68 -40.25
C GLN A 1233 6.59 -21.28 -38.77
N TRP A 1234 7.40 -20.26 -38.43
CA TRP A 1234 7.62 -19.83 -37.05
C TRP A 1234 6.67 -18.67 -36.67
N PRO A 1235 5.97 -18.74 -35.52
CA PRO A 1235 5.13 -17.65 -35.04
C PRO A 1235 5.99 -16.42 -34.71
N GLY A 1236 5.52 -15.22 -35.04
CA GLY A 1236 6.27 -13.98 -34.84
C GLY A 1236 7.16 -13.55 -36.00
N PHE A 1237 7.52 -14.45 -36.93
CA PHE A 1237 8.52 -14.14 -37.97
C PHE A 1237 7.93 -13.52 -39.25
N VAL A 1238 6.60 -13.47 -39.42
CA VAL A 1238 5.95 -12.99 -40.64
C VAL A 1238 5.34 -11.59 -40.46
N GLY A 1239 6.04 -10.56 -40.94
CA GLY A 1239 5.59 -9.17 -40.89
C GLY A 1239 4.51 -8.86 -41.94
N LYS A 1240 3.42 -8.22 -41.50
CA LYS A 1240 2.23 -7.90 -42.31
C LYS A 1240 2.15 -6.39 -42.52
N LEU A 1241 2.04 -5.93 -43.78
CA LEU A 1241 1.87 -4.52 -44.11
C LEU A 1241 0.44 -4.05 -43.78
N MET A 1242 0.33 -2.96 -43.02
CA MET A 1242 -0.94 -2.37 -42.58
C MET A 1242 -0.94 -0.85 -42.83
N TRP A 1243 -2.12 -0.29 -43.15
CA TRP A 1243 -2.30 1.14 -43.41
C TRP A 1243 -3.24 1.77 -42.37
N GLY A 1244 -2.64 2.23 -41.27
CA GLY A 1244 -3.34 2.85 -40.13
C GLY A 1244 -3.42 4.37 -40.23
N THR A 1245 -3.93 5.04 -39.19
CA THR A 1245 -3.73 6.49 -38.97
C THR A 1245 -2.58 6.69 -37.97
N LYS A 1246 -2.04 7.91 -37.80
CA LYS A 1246 -0.97 8.19 -36.80
C LYS A 1246 -1.44 8.14 -35.32
N ARG A 1247 -2.44 7.29 -35.03
CA ARG A 1247 -3.01 6.94 -33.72
C ARG A 1247 -3.15 5.42 -33.52
N MET A 1248 -2.73 4.62 -34.50
CA MET A 1248 -2.43 3.19 -34.35
C MET A 1248 -0.95 3.01 -33.97
#